data_AF-A0A6D2HJP2-F1
#
_entry.id   AF-A0A6D2HJP2-F1
#
_cell.length_a   1.000
_cell.length_b   1.000
_cell.length_c   1.000
_cell.angle_alpha   90.00
_cell.angle_beta   90.00
_cell.angle_gamma   90.00
#
_symmetry.space_group_name_H-M   'P 1'
#
loop_
_entity.id
_entity.type
_entity.pdbx_description
1 polymer ?
#
loop_
_entity_poly.entity_id
_entity_poly.type
_entity_poly.pdbx_seq_one_letter_code
_entity_poly.pdbx_strand_id
1 'polypeptide(L)'
;MEDDDQRKAADLVQELVLRLLSQNPQTPNPDPNSPAFHETHRYAKRILSSRLTPSVVPDATAIAESLKRRLATQGKSSDALAFADLYTKFASKTGPGSVNNKWALVYLLKIVSDDRKSAINGLDSSVLLPNLGLGDAASSLGNGFLRGGEAKKKDWSNGVLLVSKDPENLRDIAFREYATLVKEENEVTEEVLVRDVLYACQGIDGKYVKFNSEIDGYAVLDHVKVPRATRIMVRMLSELGWLFRKVKTFISESMDRFPAEEVGTVGQAFCAALQDELSDYYKVLAVLEAQAMNPIPLVSESASSSNYLSLRRLSVWFAEPMVKMRLMAVLVDKCKVLRGGAMAGAIHLHAQHGDPLVHDFMMNLLRCVCSPLFEMVRSWVLEGELEDTFGEFFVVGQPVKVDLLWREGYKLHPGMLPSFISPSLAQRILRTGKSINFLRVCCDDHGWADAASEAATASGTTTRRGGLGYGETDALEHLVTEAAKRIDKHLLDVLYKRYKFKEHCLAIKRYLLLGQGDFVQYLMDKVEPELSKPANNISSFELAGFLEAAIRASNAQYDDRDMLDRLRVKMMPHGSGDIGWDVFSLEYEARAPLDTVFTESVLSKYLRVFNFLWKLKTVEHALSGVWKTMKPNCITSNSFARLQTSVKLQLLSALRRCQVLWNEMNHFVTNFQYYIMFEVLEVSWSNFSKEMEAAKDLDDLLAAHEKYLNAIVGKSLLGEQSQTIRKSLFVLFELILRFRSLADRLYEEIYGLQIRTKESGRERNKTQESSSWISEGRKGITQRAGEFLPKMSQDMDNIAKEYTSSLDGFLSLLPLQQSVDLKFLFFRLDFTEFYSRLHSKG
;
A
#
# COMPACT_ATOMS: atom_id res chain seq x y z
N MET A 1 -81.91 -31.98 38.25
CA MET A 1 -81.73 -31.22 39.51
C MET A 1 -80.61 -30.19 39.37
N GLU A 2 -79.59 -30.43 38.52
CA GLU A 2 -78.47 -29.48 38.31
C GLU A 2 -78.84 -28.20 37.52
N ASP A 3 -79.77 -28.25 36.56
CA ASP A 3 -80.17 -27.06 35.78
C ASP A 3 -80.91 -25.99 36.60
N ASP A 4 -81.69 -26.40 37.61
CA ASP A 4 -82.39 -25.48 38.51
C ASP A 4 -81.43 -24.78 39.49
N ASP A 5 -80.38 -25.48 39.92
CA ASP A 5 -79.35 -24.93 40.80
C ASP A 5 -78.40 -23.97 40.06
N GLN A 6 -78.13 -24.21 38.77
CA GLN A 6 -77.36 -23.29 37.92
C GLN A 6 -78.14 -22.01 37.58
N ARG A 7 -79.46 -22.10 37.38
CA ARG A 7 -80.31 -20.90 37.21
C ARG A 7 -80.37 -20.07 38.50
N LYS A 8 -80.57 -20.72 39.66
CA LYS A 8 -80.51 -20.04 40.96
C LYS A 8 -79.15 -19.40 41.24
N ALA A 9 -78.04 -20.04 40.87
CA ALA A 9 -76.71 -19.47 41.03
C ALA A 9 -76.49 -18.23 40.16
N ALA A 10 -77.00 -18.23 38.92
CA ALA A 10 -76.94 -17.07 38.04
C ALA A 10 -77.75 -15.88 38.59
N ASP A 11 -78.96 -16.14 39.11
CA ASP A 11 -79.82 -15.11 39.72
C ASP A 11 -79.19 -14.52 40.99
N LEU A 12 -78.53 -15.35 41.82
CA LEU A 12 -77.79 -14.90 43.01
C LEU A 12 -76.56 -14.06 42.66
N VAL A 13 -75.86 -14.38 41.55
CA VAL A 13 -74.74 -13.56 41.05
C VAL A 13 -75.25 -12.21 40.57
N GLN A 14 -76.41 -12.18 39.91
CA GLN A 14 -77.06 -10.95 39.51
C GLN A 14 -77.40 -10.08 40.73
N GLU A 15 -77.98 -10.67 41.78
CA GLU A 15 -78.29 -9.96 43.03
C GLU A 15 -77.03 -9.47 43.76
N LEU A 16 -75.96 -10.25 43.78
CA LEU A 16 -74.69 -9.88 44.39
C LEU A 16 -74.03 -8.69 43.67
N VAL A 17 -74.05 -8.68 42.34
CA VAL A 17 -73.54 -7.55 41.54
C VAL A 17 -74.37 -6.30 41.78
N LEU A 18 -75.70 -6.40 41.85
CA LEU A 18 -76.58 -5.28 42.19
C LEU A 18 -76.29 -4.73 43.59
N ARG A 19 -76.11 -5.59 44.60
CA ARG A 19 -75.80 -5.14 45.97
C ARG A 19 -74.44 -4.46 46.08
N LEU A 20 -73.40 -5.01 45.44
CA LEU A 20 -72.05 -4.41 45.48
C LEU A 20 -71.99 -3.08 44.73
N LEU A 21 -72.70 -2.94 43.61
CA LEU A 21 -72.79 -1.67 42.88
C LEU A 21 -73.61 -0.62 43.64
N SER A 22 -74.67 -1.02 44.35
CA SER A 22 -75.46 -0.11 45.18
C SER A 22 -74.71 0.46 46.40
N GLN A 23 -73.65 -0.24 46.85
CA GLN A 23 -72.79 0.22 47.95
C GLN A 23 -71.67 1.16 47.49
N ASN A 24 -71.49 1.32 46.18
CA ASN A 24 -70.46 2.19 45.63
C ASN A 24 -71.00 3.63 45.50
N PRO A 25 -70.43 4.63 46.19
CA PRO A 25 -70.99 6.00 46.24
C PRO A 25 -71.03 6.74 44.90
N GLN A 26 -70.43 6.19 43.83
CA GLN A 26 -70.38 6.80 42.50
C GLN A 26 -71.54 6.43 41.56
N THR A 27 -72.44 5.52 41.93
CA THR A 27 -73.59 5.11 41.09
C THR A 27 -74.87 5.00 41.93
N PRO A 28 -75.71 6.06 42.04
CA PRO A 28 -76.76 6.12 43.05
C PRO A 28 -78.07 5.39 42.70
N ASN A 29 -78.16 4.66 41.57
CA ASN A 29 -79.32 3.80 41.27
C ASN A 29 -78.91 2.70 40.26
N PRO A 30 -78.90 1.41 40.65
CA PRO A 30 -78.51 0.33 39.75
C PRO A 30 -79.71 -0.12 38.91
N ASP A 31 -79.87 0.44 37.72
CA ASP A 31 -80.81 -0.10 36.74
C ASP A 31 -80.23 -1.38 36.08
N PRO A 32 -81.03 -2.47 35.97
CA PRO A 32 -80.58 -3.75 35.40
C PRO A 32 -80.24 -3.68 33.90
N ASN A 33 -80.52 -2.55 33.23
CA ASN A 33 -80.20 -2.30 31.83
C ASN A 33 -79.03 -1.32 31.63
N SER A 34 -78.35 -0.88 32.70
CA SER A 34 -77.19 0.01 32.55
C SER A 34 -76.00 -0.73 31.92
N PRO A 35 -75.21 -0.08 31.04
CA PRO A 35 -74.07 -0.72 30.39
C PRO A 35 -73.00 -1.16 31.40
N ALA A 36 -72.81 -0.38 32.47
CA ALA A 36 -71.88 -0.71 33.56
C ALA A 36 -72.31 -1.98 34.32
N PHE A 37 -73.61 -2.17 34.54
CA PHE A 37 -74.14 -3.41 35.10
C PHE A 37 -73.93 -4.59 34.14
N HIS A 38 -74.24 -4.43 32.86
CA HIS A 38 -74.02 -5.49 31.88
C HIS A 38 -72.56 -5.89 31.73
N GLU A 39 -71.63 -4.93 31.78
CA GLU A 39 -70.21 -5.19 31.66
C GLU A 39 -69.64 -5.88 32.90
N THR A 40 -69.97 -5.40 34.10
CA THR A 40 -69.56 -6.03 35.37
C THR A 40 -70.23 -7.38 35.60
N HIS A 41 -71.52 -7.53 35.25
CA HIS A 41 -72.23 -8.80 35.28
C HIS A 41 -71.65 -9.79 34.27
N ARG A 42 -71.33 -9.35 33.04
CA ARG A 42 -70.66 -10.19 32.03
C ARG A 42 -69.26 -10.60 32.50
N TYR A 43 -68.53 -9.70 33.14
CA TYR A 43 -67.21 -10.00 33.73
C TYR A 43 -67.30 -11.00 34.88
N ALA A 44 -68.21 -10.78 35.84
CA ALA A 44 -68.46 -11.69 36.96
C ALA A 44 -68.91 -13.07 36.47
N LYS A 45 -69.82 -13.11 35.48
CA LYS A 45 -70.27 -14.35 34.85
C LYS A 45 -69.12 -15.05 34.14
N ARG A 46 -68.24 -14.32 33.43
CA ARG A 46 -67.05 -14.87 32.76
C ARG A 46 -66.06 -15.49 33.76
N ILE A 47 -65.84 -14.87 34.92
CA ILE A 47 -64.95 -15.41 35.96
C ILE A 47 -65.58 -16.64 36.62
N LEU A 48 -66.85 -16.55 37.05
CA LEU A 48 -67.51 -17.66 37.73
C LEU A 48 -67.79 -18.85 36.80
N SER A 49 -68.07 -18.60 35.51
CA SER A 49 -68.21 -19.64 34.50
C SER A 49 -66.88 -20.28 34.11
N SER A 50 -65.74 -19.61 34.36
CA SER A 50 -64.42 -20.16 34.07
C SER A 50 -64.01 -21.32 34.99
N ARG A 51 -64.84 -21.69 35.99
CA ARG A 51 -64.64 -22.78 36.96
C ARG A 51 -63.16 -22.98 37.34
N LEU A 52 -62.48 -21.90 37.73
CA LEU A 52 -61.19 -22.01 38.42
C LEU A 52 -61.44 -22.59 39.82
N THR A 53 -61.54 -23.92 39.91
CA THR A 53 -61.48 -24.59 41.20
C THR A 53 -60.08 -24.38 41.77
N PRO A 54 -59.91 -23.86 43.00
CA PRO A 54 -58.58 -23.81 43.61
C PRO A 54 -58.07 -25.25 43.73
N SER A 55 -56.79 -25.48 43.38
CA SER A 55 -56.15 -26.80 43.40
C SER A 55 -55.89 -27.33 44.83
N VAL A 56 -56.69 -26.90 45.81
CA VAL A 56 -56.48 -27.13 47.24
C VAL A 56 -57.52 -28.14 47.72
N VAL A 57 -57.06 -29.21 48.35
CA VAL A 57 -57.92 -30.24 48.96
C VAL A 57 -58.83 -29.59 50.01
N PRO A 58 -60.14 -29.87 50.01
CA PRO A 58 -61.09 -29.19 50.88
C PRO A 58 -61.00 -29.67 52.34
N ASP A 59 -60.11 -29.07 53.12
CA ASP A 59 -60.01 -29.25 54.57
C ASP A 59 -60.35 -27.95 55.32
N ALA A 60 -61.58 -27.90 55.87
CA ALA A 60 -62.06 -26.74 56.62
C ALA A 60 -61.29 -26.53 57.93
N THR A 61 -60.82 -27.62 58.57
CA THR A 61 -60.16 -27.57 59.87
C THR A 61 -58.76 -27.00 59.77
N ALA A 62 -57.99 -27.41 58.76
CA ALA A 62 -56.65 -26.87 58.51
C ALA A 62 -56.68 -25.36 58.21
N ILE A 63 -57.69 -24.89 57.48
CA ILE A 63 -57.83 -23.47 57.14
C ILE A 63 -58.27 -22.67 58.37
N ALA A 64 -59.20 -23.19 59.17
CA ALA A 64 -59.60 -22.55 60.43
C ALA A 64 -58.44 -22.46 61.43
N GLU A 65 -57.61 -23.50 61.55
CA GLU A 65 -56.38 -23.42 62.34
C GLU A 65 -55.40 -22.38 61.80
N SER A 66 -55.27 -22.26 60.47
CA SER A 66 -54.41 -21.24 59.87
C SER A 66 -54.89 -19.82 60.22
N LEU A 67 -56.21 -19.58 60.25
CA LEU A 67 -56.80 -18.31 60.69
C LEU A 67 -56.59 -18.07 62.19
N LYS A 68 -56.75 -19.10 63.02
CA LYS A 68 -56.48 -19.03 64.47
C LYS A 68 -55.02 -18.67 64.75
N ARG A 69 -54.05 -19.35 64.11
CA ARG A 69 -52.62 -19.05 64.23
C ARG A 69 -52.32 -17.62 63.73
N ARG A 70 -52.99 -17.18 62.67
CA ARG A 70 -52.84 -15.82 62.13
C ARG A 70 -53.36 -14.74 63.09
N LEU A 71 -54.50 -14.93 63.72
CA LEU A 71 -55.03 -13.99 64.72
C LEU A 71 -54.13 -13.94 65.97
N ALA A 72 -53.61 -15.10 66.40
CA ALA A 72 -52.67 -15.19 67.50
C ALA A 72 -51.34 -14.46 67.20
N THR A 73 -50.80 -14.60 65.99
CA THR A 73 -49.56 -13.91 65.55
C THR A 73 -49.73 -12.40 65.37
N GLN A 74 -50.96 -11.91 65.19
CA GLN A 74 -51.28 -10.48 65.12
C GLN A 74 -51.50 -9.82 66.49
N GLY A 75 -51.24 -10.52 67.59
CA GLY A 75 -51.38 -10.01 68.96
C GLY A 75 -52.82 -9.97 69.48
N LYS A 76 -53.80 -10.47 68.71
CA LYS A 76 -55.23 -10.56 69.08
C LYS A 76 -55.58 -11.96 69.59
N SER A 77 -54.96 -12.36 70.70
CA SER A 77 -55.10 -13.71 71.26
C SER A 77 -56.52 -14.00 71.79
N SER A 78 -57.24 -12.99 72.30
CA SER A 78 -58.65 -13.11 72.71
C SER A 78 -59.56 -13.48 71.54
N ASP A 79 -59.37 -12.83 70.39
CA ASP A 79 -60.20 -13.03 69.20
C ASP A 79 -59.88 -14.36 68.52
N ALA A 80 -58.63 -14.83 68.61
CA ALA A 80 -58.23 -16.14 68.13
C ALA A 80 -58.91 -17.29 68.92
N LEU A 81 -59.09 -17.11 70.23
CA LEU A 81 -59.83 -18.05 71.07
C LEU A 81 -61.34 -17.98 70.82
N ALA A 82 -61.90 -16.77 70.74
CA ALA A 82 -63.31 -16.58 70.39
C ALA A 82 -63.64 -17.15 68.99
N PHE A 83 -62.75 -16.99 68.01
CA PHE A 83 -62.90 -17.60 66.69
C PHE A 83 -62.84 -19.13 66.75
N ALA A 84 -61.97 -19.71 67.57
CA ALA A 84 -61.92 -21.16 67.75
C ALA A 84 -63.24 -21.71 68.36
N ASP A 85 -63.83 -21.00 69.33
CA ASP A 85 -65.13 -21.35 69.91
C ASP A 85 -66.29 -21.16 68.92
N LEU A 86 -66.25 -20.10 68.11
CA LEU A 86 -67.26 -19.89 67.06
C LEU A 86 -67.14 -20.92 65.94
N TYR A 87 -65.92 -21.29 65.54
CA TYR A 87 -65.69 -22.29 64.52
C TYR A 87 -66.08 -23.69 65.02
N THR A 88 -65.82 -24.05 66.27
CA THR A 88 -66.28 -25.32 66.84
C THR A 88 -67.81 -25.38 66.94
N LYS A 89 -68.49 -24.27 67.30
CA LYS A 89 -69.96 -24.14 67.26
C LYS A 89 -70.51 -24.20 65.82
N PHE A 90 -69.81 -23.64 64.84
CA PHE A 90 -70.18 -23.70 63.43
C PHE A 90 -69.96 -25.10 62.84
N ALA A 91 -68.88 -25.77 63.22
CA ALA A 91 -68.56 -27.13 62.83
C ALA A 91 -69.59 -28.12 63.39
N SER A 92 -70.04 -27.95 64.63
CA SER A 92 -70.98 -28.87 65.31
C SER A 92 -72.46 -28.73 64.92
N LYS A 93 -72.88 -27.63 64.29
CA LYS A 93 -74.26 -27.48 63.80
C LYS A 93 -74.49 -28.28 62.50
N THR A 94 -75.31 -29.32 62.58
CA THR A 94 -75.81 -30.13 61.44
C THR A 94 -77.33 -30.29 61.54
N GLY A 95 -78.07 -29.56 60.69
CA GLY A 95 -79.54 -29.58 60.65
C GLY A 95 -80.05 -28.89 59.38
N PRO A 96 -81.36 -28.96 59.06
CA PRO A 96 -81.94 -28.32 57.88
C PRO A 96 -81.78 -26.80 57.99
N GLY A 97 -81.04 -26.20 57.04
CA GLY A 97 -80.58 -24.80 57.09
C GLY A 97 -79.10 -24.60 57.46
N SER A 98 -78.34 -25.68 57.67
CA SER A 98 -76.88 -25.62 57.87
C SER A 98 -76.13 -25.56 56.53
N VAL A 99 -74.98 -24.88 56.51
CA VAL A 99 -74.13 -24.73 55.31
C VAL A 99 -73.42 -26.05 55.01
N ASN A 100 -73.73 -26.65 53.85
CA ASN A 100 -73.14 -27.91 53.42
C ASN A 100 -71.64 -27.79 53.12
N ASN A 101 -71.21 -26.72 52.44
CA ASN A 101 -69.80 -26.48 52.10
C ASN A 101 -69.15 -25.49 53.08
N LYS A 102 -68.88 -25.95 54.31
CA LYS A 102 -68.25 -25.15 55.37
C LYS A 102 -66.85 -24.66 54.99
N TRP A 103 -66.14 -25.43 54.18
CA TRP A 103 -64.80 -25.10 53.68
C TRP A 103 -64.80 -23.86 52.78
N ALA A 104 -65.68 -23.82 51.77
CA ALA A 104 -65.73 -22.73 50.80
C ALA A 104 -66.02 -21.37 51.46
N LEU A 105 -66.90 -21.35 52.47
CA LEU A 105 -67.24 -20.14 53.22
C LEU A 105 -66.05 -19.61 54.03
N VAL A 106 -65.38 -20.49 54.79
CA VAL A 106 -64.22 -20.10 55.60
C VAL A 106 -63.04 -19.68 54.72
N TYR A 107 -62.87 -20.32 53.57
CA TYR A 107 -61.86 -19.95 52.59
C TYR A 107 -62.14 -18.58 51.94
N LEU A 108 -63.39 -18.31 51.56
CA LEU A 108 -63.80 -17.00 51.04
C LEU A 108 -63.54 -15.89 52.06
N LEU A 109 -63.93 -16.09 53.33
CA LEU A 109 -63.68 -15.12 54.40
C LEU A 109 -62.18 -14.88 54.65
N LYS A 110 -61.35 -15.91 54.49
CA LYS A 110 -59.89 -15.78 54.56
C LYS A 110 -59.35 -14.89 53.45
N ILE A 111 -59.77 -15.12 52.20
CA ILE A 111 -59.32 -14.34 51.04
C ILE A 111 -59.78 -12.89 51.15
N VAL A 112 -61.05 -12.65 51.49
CA VAL A 112 -61.58 -11.29 51.65
C VAL A 112 -60.85 -10.52 52.76
N SER A 113 -60.46 -11.22 53.84
CA SER A 113 -59.64 -10.64 54.91
C SER A 113 -58.21 -10.31 54.45
N ASP A 114 -57.58 -11.20 53.67
CA ASP A 114 -56.24 -10.99 53.11
C ASP A 114 -56.21 -9.82 52.10
N ASP A 115 -57.28 -9.67 51.31
CA ASP A 115 -57.44 -8.59 50.34
C ASP A 115 -57.66 -7.23 51.01
N ARG A 116 -58.53 -7.16 52.04
CA ARG A 116 -58.70 -5.93 52.85
C ARG A 116 -57.39 -5.47 53.50
N LYS A 117 -56.52 -6.39 53.90
CA LYS A 117 -55.22 -6.04 54.50
C LYS A 117 -54.23 -5.53 53.45
N SER A 118 -54.24 -6.08 52.24
CA SER A 118 -53.44 -5.58 51.11
C SER A 118 -53.88 -4.18 50.69
N ALA A 119 -55.19 -3.91 50.70
CA ALA A 119 -55.75 -2.59 50.43
C ALA A 119 -55.41 -1.53 51.50
N ILE A 120 -55.29 -1.91 52.79
CA ILE A 120 -54.89 -0.99 53.88
C ILE A 120 -53.39 -0.69 53.86
N ASN A 121 -52.56 -1.62 53.37
CA ASN A 121 -51.11 -1.48 53.31
C ASN A 121 -50.59 -0.84 52.00
N GLY A 122 -51.47 -0.35 51.12
CA GLY A 122 -51.08 0.44 49.94
C GLY A 122 -50.15 -0.28 48.97
N LEU A 123 -50.31 -1.60 48.78
CA LEU A 123 -49.65 -2.31 47.69
C LEU A 123 -50.62 -2.44 46.51
N ASP A 124 -50.18 -1.96 45.35
CA ASP A 124 -50.93 -2.00 44.09
C ASP A 124 -51.49 -3.40 43.78
N SER A 125 -52.77 -3.41 43.43
CA SER A 125 -53.59 -4.56 43.07
C SER A 125 -53.22 -5.12 41.70
N SER A 126 -52.08 -5.81 41.59
CA SER A 126 -51.74 -6.57 40.38
C SER A 126 -51.10 -7.94 40.62
N VAL A 127 -51.19 -8.50 41.83
CA VAL A 127 -50.71 -9.87 42.11
C VAL A 127 -51.87 -10.74 42.62
N LEU A 128 -52.77 -11.09 41.71
CA LEU A 128 -53.56 -12.31 41.83
C LEU A 128 -52.98 -13.32 40.85
N LEU A 129 -52.11 -14.21 41.35
CA LEU A 129 -51.77 -15.57 40.89
C LEU A 129 -50.34 -15.94 41.38
N PRO A 130 -50.17 -16.39 42.63
CA PRO A 130 -48.90 -16.93 43.09
C PRO A 130 -48.81 -18.39 42.62
N ASN A 131 -48.36 -18.62 41.39
CA ASN A 131 -47.73 -19.86 40.90
C ASN A 131 -47.55 -19.81 39.38
N LEU A 132 -46.63 -18.97 38.90
CA LEU A 132 -45.95 -19.10 37.61
C LEU A 132 -44.59 -18.40 37.74
N GLY A 133 -43.67 -19.05 38.44
CA GLY A 133 -42.26 -18.63 38.46
C GLY A 133 -41.62 -18.99 37.13
N LEU A 134 -41.67 -18.09 36.15
CA LEU A 134 -40.68 -18.03 35.08
C LEU A 134 -39.49 -17.26 35.64
N GLY A 135 -38.53 -18.01 36.18
CA GLY A 135 -37.28 -17.46 36.66
C GLY A 135 -36.44 -16.93 35.51
N ASP A 136 -36.27 -15.61 35.48
CA ASP A 136 -35.10 -14.96 34.89
C ASP A 136 -33.85 -15.44 35.64
N ALA A 137 -32.95 -16.11 34.94
CA ALA A 137 -31.64 -16.47 35.44
C ALA A 137 -30.59 -16.26 34.35
N ALA A 138 -30.14 -15.01 34.19
CA ALA A 138 -28.88 -14.69 33.55
C ALA A 138 -28.35 -13.36 34.09
N SER A 139 -27.60 -13.41 35.20
CA SER A 139 -26.36 -12.64 35.42
C SER A 139 -26.01 -12.58 36.91
N SER A 140 -24.95 -13.27 37.32
CA SER A 140 -23.79 -12.64 37.98
C SER A 140 -22.78 -13.71 38.39
N LEU A 141 -21.52 -13.37 38.16
CA LEU A 141 -20.33 -14.17 38.32
C LEU A 141 -20.05 -14.56 39.78
N GLY A 142 -19.28 -15.64 39.95
CA GLY A 142 -18.08 -15.54 40.79
C GLY A 142 -17.91 -16.58 41.91
N ASN A 143 -16.82 -17.36 41.74
CA ASN A 143 -15.94 -17.93 42.76
C ASN A 143 -16.40 -19.07 43.70
N GLY A 144 -15.79 -20.24 43.50
CA GLY A 144 -14.66 -20.62 44.34
C GLY A 144 -14.93 -21.43 45.62
N PHE A 145 -14.74 -22.76 45.50
CA PHE A 145 -14.02 -23.65 46.42
C PHE A 145 -14.59 -24.01 47.84
N LEU A 146 -14.74 -25.34 48.02
CA LEU A 146 -14.63 -26.20 49.22
C LEU A 146 -15.68 -26.08 50.34
N ARG A 147 -16.37 -27.18 50.67
CA ARG A 147 -15.88 -28.30 51.51
C ARG A 147 -17.03 -29.26 51.86
N GLY A 148 -16.71 -30.54 51.96
CA GLY A 148 -17.62 -31.69 52.06
C GLY A 148 -18.51 -31.80 53.30
N GLY A 149 -19.40 -32.79 53.29
CA GLY A 149 -19.99 -33.37 54.51
C GLY A 149 -21.42 -33.93 54.38
N GLU A 150 -21.50 -35.20 53.94
CA GLU A 150 -22.40 -36.26 54.42
C GLU A 150 -23.96 -36.18 54.37
N ALA A 151 -24.49 -37.04 53.50
CA ALA A 151 -25.47 -38.11 53.77
C ALA A 151 -26.88 -37.80 54.32
N LYS A 152 -27.90 -38.10 53.49
CA LYS A 152 -28.72 -39.32 53.65
C LYS A 152 -29.67 -39.54 52.46
N LYS A 153 -29.45 -40.65 51.75
CA LYS A 153 -30.43 -41.29 50.85
C LYS A 153 -31.65 -41.73 51.64
N LYS A 154 -32.84 -41.48 51.07
CA LYS A 154 -33.96 -42.41 51.17
C LYS A 154 -34.56 -42.52 49.77
N ASP A 155 -34.31 -43.68 49.16
CA ASP A 155 -35.01 -44.14 47.95
C ASP A 155 -36.53 -44.02 48.16
N TRP A 156 -37.27 -43.81 47.08
CA TRP A 156 -38.36 -44.71 46.67
C TRP A 156 -38.41 -44.73 45.13
N SER A 157 -38.29 -45.95 44.62
CA SER A 157 -38.38 -46.33 43.22
C SER A 157 -39.83 -46.56 42.80
N ASN A 158 -40.06 -46.28 41.52
CA ASN A 158 -41.06 -46.86 40.60
C ASN A 158 -42.56 -46.62 40.84
N GLY A 159 -43.18 -46.02 39.82
CA GLY A 159 -44.61 -46.13 39.55
C GLY A 159 -45.10 -45.12 38.53
N VAL A 160 -44.99 -45.45 37.24
CA VAL A 160 -45.73 -44.77 36.17
C VAL A 160 -47.22 -44.81 36.49
N LEU A 161 -47.87 -43.65 36.56
CA LEU A 161 -49.32 -43.53 36.51
C LEU A 161 -49.70 -42.72 35.26
N LEU A 162 -50.27 -43.43 34.29
CA LEU A 162 -51.01 -42.88 33.17
C LEU A 162 -51.99 -41.82 33.66
N VAL A 163 -51.91 -40.61 33.10
CA VAL A 163 -53.03 -39.66 33.15
C VAL A 163 -53.92 -39.95 31.95
N SER A 164 -55.10 -40.48 32.23
CA SER A 164 -56.20 -40.69 31.29
C SER A 164 -56.68 -39.35 30.70
N LYS A 165 -56.98 -39.36 29.39
CA LYS A 165 -57.68 -38.30 28.66
C LYS A 165 -59.07 -38.06 29.26
N ASP A 166 -59.31 -36.87 29.81
CA ASP A 166 -60.66 -36.36 30.06
C ASP A 166 -61.15 -35.52 28.86
N PRO A 167 -62.46 -35.51 28.53
CA PRO A 167 -62.98 -34.98 27.27
C PRO A 167 -63.36 -33.48 27.26
N GLU A 168 -63.03 -32.68 28.27
CA GLU A 168 -63.40 -31.25 28.33
C GLU A 168 -62.20 -30.34 28.67
N ASN A 169 -61.24 -30.24 27.76
CA ASN A 169 -60.21 -29.20 27.82
C ASN A 169 -60.84 -27.82 27.51
N LEU A 170 -61.25 -27.07 28.54
CA LEU A 170 -61.69 -25.66 28.41
C LEU A 170 -60.66 -24.78 27.64
N ARG A 171 -59.38 -25.12 27.71
CA ARG A 171 -58.32 -24.47 26.91
C ARG A 171 -58.47 -24.72 25.41
N ASP A 172 -58.79 -25.96 25.00
CA ASP A 172 -58.96 -26.30 23.59
C ASP A 172 -60.23 -25.67 23.01
N ILE A 173 -61.28 -25.53 23.84
CA ILE A 173 -62.53 -24.87 23.45
C ILE A 173 -62.32 -23.35 23.32
N ALA A 174 -61.67 -22.72 24.29
CA ALA A 174 -61.33 -21.28 24.20
C ALA A 174 -60.36 -20.98 23.05
N PHE A 175 -59.44 -21.90 22.73
CA PHE A 175 -58.55 -21.77 21.58
C PHE A 175 -59.30 -21.92 20.25
N ARG A 176 -60.32 -22.79 20.17
CA ARG A 176 -61.20 -22.92 18.99
C ARG A 176 -62.11 -21.71 18.82
N GLU A 177 -62.69 -21.17 19.90
CA GLU A 177 -63.47 -19.92 19.86
C GLU A 177 -62.60 -18.72 19.47
N TYR A 178 -61.38 -18.62 19.99
CA TYR A 178 -60.43 -17.60 19.54
C TYR A 178 -60.05 -17.78 18.06
N ALA A 179 -59.79 -19.00 17.61
CA ALA A 179 -59.43 -19.28 16.22
C ALA A 179 -60.59 -19.03 15.24
N THR A 180 -61.85 -19.16 15.68
CA THR A 180 -63.04 -18.85 14.87
C THR A 180 -63.28 -17.34 14.80
N LEU A 181 -63.14 -16.61 15.91
CA LEU A 181 -63.20 -15.15 15.93
C LEU A 181 -62.09 -14.49 15.08
N VAL A 182 -60.87 -15.03 15.12
CA VAL A 182 -59.75 -14.55 14.27
C VAL A 182 -60.00 -14.86 12.78
N LYS A 183 -60.71 -15.95 12.44
CA LYS A 183 -61.13 -16.23 11.06
C LYS A 183 -62.26 -15.30 10.58
N GLU A 184 -63.11 -14.84 11.48
CA GLU A 184 -64.19 -13.89 11.18
C GLU A 184 -63.69 -12.44 11.04
N GLU A 185 -62.60 -12.07 11.73
CA GLU A 185 -61.96 -10.74 11.61
C GLU A 185 -60.97 -10.63 10.42
N ASN A 186 -60.44 -11.75 9.93
CA ASN A 186 -59.42 -11.77 8.87
C ASN A 186 -60.04 -12.13 7.51
N GLU A 187 -59.92 -11.25 6.52
CA GLU A 187 -60.37 -11.51 5.14
C GLU A 187 -59.47 -12.53 4.40
N VAL A 188 -58.29 -12.85 4.94
CA VAL A 188 -57.28 -13.71 4.30
C VAL A 188 -56.76 -14.76 5.29
N THR A 189 -56.69 -16.02 4.84
CA THR A 189 -56.08 -17.12 5.61
C THR A 189 -54.56 -16.99 5.67
N GLU A 190 -53.96 -17.43 6.77
CA GLU A 190 -52.50 -17.35 6.97
C GLU A 190 -51.72 -18.10 5.87
N GLU A 191 -52.25 -19.20 5.36
CA GLU A 191 -51.67 -20.02 4.30
C GLU A 191 -51.47 -19.24 2.99
N VAL A 192 -52.46 -18.41 2.65
CA VAL A 192 -52.42 -17.59 1.45
C VAL A 192 -51.44 -16.42 1.62
N LEU A 193 -51.35 -15.87 2.83
CA LEU A 193 -50.33 -14.87 3.17
C LEU A 193 -48.91 -15.45 3.13
N VAL A 194 -48.70 -16.67 3.61
CA VAL A 194 -47.39 -17.35 3.56
C VAL A 194 -46.95 -17.56 2.12
N ARG A 195 -47.86 -18.02 1.23
CA ARG A 195 -47.56 -18.17 -0.20
C ARG A 195 -47.23 -16.83 -0.87
N ASP A 196 -48.00 -15.78 -0.57
CA ASP A 196 -47.75 -14.45 -1.12
C ASP A 196 -46.45 -13.82 -0.59
N VAL A 197 -46.07 -14.11 0.65
CA VAL A 197 -44.76 -13.70 1.21
C VAL A 197 -43.63 -14.44 0.50
N LEU A 198 -43.76 -15.74 0.23
CA LEU A 198 -42.76 -16.49 -0.54
C LEU A 198 -42.60 -15.94 -1.97
N TYR A 199 -43.69 -15.56 -2.64
CA TYR A 199 -43.61 -14.87 -3.94
C TYR A 199 -42.92 -13.50 -3.83
N ALA A 200 -43.27 -12.70 -2.82
CA ALA A 200 -42.59 -11.42 -2.58
C ALA A 200 -41.08 -11.61 -2.33
N CYS A 201 -40.69 -12.67 -1.61
CA CYS A 201 -39.30 -13.06 -1.37
C CYS A 201 -38.56 -13.53 -2.63
N GLN A 202 -39.25 -14.08 -3.63
CA GLN A 202 -38.71 -14.36 -4.97
C GLN A 202 -38.61 -13.10 -5.86
N GLY A 203 -39.10 -11.96 -5.39
CA GLY A 203 -39.17 -10.71 -6.15
C GLY A 203 -40.38 -10.63 -7.09
N ILE A 204 -41.41 -11.45 -6.87
CA ILE A 204 -42.64 -11.51 -7.66
C ILE A 204 -43.81 -10.93 -6.85
N ASP A 205 -44.68 -10.16 -7.49
CA ASP A 205 -45.87 -9.63 -6.83
C ASP A 205 -46.91 -10.73 -6.56
N GLY A 206 -47.34 -10.84 -5.30
CA GLY A 206 -48.41 -11.73 -4.86
C GLY A 206 -49.81 -11.16 -5.09
N LYS A 207 -50.83 -11.88 -4.62
CA LYS A 207 -52.23 -11.46 -4.76
C LYS A 207 -52.58 -10.33 -3.78
N TYR A 208 -52.14 -10.43 -2.54
CA TYR A 208 -52.39 -9.50 -1.44
C TYR A 208 -51.16 -8.68 -1.04
N VAL A 209 -49.95 -9.23 -1.25
CA VAL A 209 -48.67 -8.55 -1.01
C VAL A 209 -48.10 -8.10 -2.35
N LYS A 210 -47.98 -6.78 -2.56
CA LYS A 210 -47.45 -6.19 -3.79
C LYS A 210 -46.35 -5.19 -3.50
N PHE A 211 -45.45 -5.03 -4.46
CA PHE A 211 -44.43 -4.00 -4.42
C PHE A 211 -45.05 -2.61 -4.59
N ASN A 212 -44.86 -1.73 -3.60
CA ASN A 212 -45.26 -0.34 -3.71
C ASN A 212 -44.04 0.53 -4.05
N SER A 213 -44.07 1.21 -5.20
CA SER A 213 -43.00 2.10 -5.65
C SER A 213 -42.86 3.37 -4.80
N GLU A 214 -43.89 3.79 -4.06
CA GLU A 214 -43.84 4.99 -3.20
C GLU A 214 -43.15 4.72 -1.86
N ILE A 215 -43.26 3.48 -1.37
CA ILE A 215 -42.69 3.05 -0.08
C ILE A 215 -41.35 2.32 -0.30
N ASP A 216 -40.99 2.05 -1.56
CA ASP A 216 -39.86 1.22 -1.98
C ASP A 216 -39.82 -0.09 -1.18
N GLY A 217 -40.94 -0.83 -1.20
CA GLY A 217 -41.08 -2.03 -0.39
C GLY A 217 -42.36 -2.81 -0.66
N TYR A 218 -42.35 -4.07 -0.28
CA TYR A 218 -43.52 -4.93 -0.35
C TYR A 218 -44.45 -4.65 0.83
N ALA A 219 -45.72 -4.40 0.55
CA ALA A 219 -46.74 -4.17 1.57
C ALA A 219 -48.02 -4.93 1.25
N VAL A 220 -48.77 -5.26 2.31
CA VAL A 220 -50.15 -5.72 2.17
C VAL A 220 -51.00 -4.56 1.69
N LEU A 221 -51.85 -4.79 0.69
CA LEU A 221 -52.75 -3.78 0.16
C LEU A 221 -53.66 -3.20 1.26
N ASP A 222 -53.84 -1.87 1.28
CA ASP A 222 -54.50 -1.17 2.39
C ASP A 222 -55.99 -1.49 2.56
N HIS A 223 -56.63 -2.02 1.52
CA HIS A 223 -58.02 -2.44 1.55
C HIS A 223 -58.26 -3.82 2.19
N VAL A 224 -57.20 -4.56 2.54
CA VAL A 224 -57.32 -5.92 3.12
C VAL A 224 -57.34 -5.84 4.64
N LYS A 225 -58.39 -6.40 5.27
CA LYS A 225 -58.50 -6.47 6.74
C LYS A 225 -57.62 -7.59 7.30
N VAL A 226 -56.48 -7.18 7.88
CA VAL A 226 -55.50 -8.06 8.53
C VAL A 226 -55.10 -7.40 9.86
N PRO A 227 -54.87 -8.17 10.95
CA PRO A 227 -54.48 -7.62 12.24
C PRO A 227 -53.16 -6.87 12.13
N ARG A 228 -53.00 -5.78 12.89
CA ARG A 228 -51.80 -4.94 12.87
C ARG A 228 -50.52 -5.75 13.10
N ALA A 229 -50.56 -6.74 13.99
CA ALA A 229 -49.41 -7.62 14.28
C ALA A 229 -48.99 -8.45 13.05
N THR A 230 -49.95 -9.05 12.34
CA THR A 230 -49.70 -9.82 11.12
C THR A 230 -49.21 -8.92 9.99
N ARG A 231 -49.74 -7.69 9.86
CA ARG A 231 -49.26 -6.70 8.89
C ARG A 231 -47.81 -6.31 9.13
N ILE A 232 -47.40 -6.12 10.39
CA ILE A 232 -46.00 -5.84 10.76
C ILE A 232 -45.12 -7.05 10.43
N MET A 233 -45.56 -8.26 10.77
CA MET A 233 -44.81 -9.49 10.50
C MET A 233 -44.60 -9.71 8.99
N VAL A 234 -45.63 -9.53 8.17
CA VAL A 234 -45.52 -9.61 6.72
C VAL A 234 -44.54 -8.57 6.18
N ARG A 235 -44.58 -7.32 6.68
CA ARG A 235 -43.61 -6.27 6.30
C ARG A 235 -42.17 -6.63 6.67
N MET A 236 -41.95 -7.21 7.84
CA MET A 236 -40.60 -7.65 8.25
C MET A 236 -40.06 -8.77 7.36
N LEU A 237 -40.91 -9.72 6.99
CA LEU A 237 -40.53 -10.83 6.10
C LEU A 237 -40.32 -10.35 4.66
N SER A 238 -41.13 -9.39 4.21
CA SER A 238 -41.08 -8.87 2.85
C SER A 238 -39.93 -7.88 2.62
N GLU A 239 -39.23 -7.45 3.69
CA GLU A 239 -37.92 -6.78 3.60
C GLU A 239 -36.92 -7.65 2.82
N LEU A 240 -36.95 -8.97 3.03
CA LEU A 240 -36.09 -9.92 2.32
C LEU A 240 -36.31 -9.87 0.81
N GLY A 241 -37.57 -9.76 0.37
CA GLY A 241 -37.92 -9.60 -1.04
C GLY A 241 -37.42 -8.29 -1.65
N TRP A 242 -37.41 -7.21 -0.88
CA TRP A 242 -36.84 -5.92 -1.32
C TRP A 242 -35.32 -6.02 -1.48
N LEU A 243 -34.62 -6.57 -0.48
CA LEU A 243 -33.18 -6.80 -0.51
C LEU A 243 -32.78 -7.69 -1.70
N PHE A 244 -33.52 -8.79 -1.89
CA PHE A 244 -33.32 -9.70 -3.01
C PHE A 244 -33.48 -8.98 -4.36
N ARG A 245 -34.55 -8.20 -4.53
CA ARG A 245 -34.77 -7.40 -5.76
C ARG A 245 -33.61 -6.44 -6.00
N LYS A 246 -33.13 -5.75 -4.97
CA LYS A 246 -32.00 -4.80 -5.07
C LYS A 246 -30.71 -5.47 -5.53
N VAL A 247 -30.34 -6.61 -4.93
CA VAL A 247 -29.15 -7.39 -5.32
C VAL A 247 -29.30 -7.93 -6.75
N LYS A 248 -30.47 -8.48 -7.09
CA LYS A 248 -30.76 -9.00 -8.43
C LYS A 248 -30.70 -7.92 -9.50
N THR A 249 -31.27 -6.73 -9.22
CA THR A 249 -31.20 -5.57 -10.13
C THR A 249 -29.76 -5.15 -10.37
N PHE A 250 -28.91 -5.13 -9.33
CA PHE A 250 -27.50 -4.81 -9.50
C PHE A 250 -26.77 -5.83 -10.38
N ILE A 251 -27.02 -7.13 -10.18
CA ILE A 251 -26.41 -8.19 -11.01
C ILE A 251 -26.90 -8.08 -12.45
N SER A 252 -28.19 -7.83 -12.69
CA SER A 252 -28.68 -7.63 -14.07
C SER A 252 -28.10 -6.36 -14.69
N GLU A 253 -28.00 -5.25 -13.97
CA GLU A 253 -27.40 -4.01 -14.49
C GLU A 253 -25.91 -4.18 -14.80
N SER A 254 -25.17 -4.95 -14.00
CA SER A 254 -23.75 -5.21 -14.25
C SER A 254 -23.52 -6.22 -15.38
N MET A 255 -24.46 -7.16 -15.59
CA MET A 255 -24.43 -8.09 -16.71
C MET A 255 -24.95 -7.48 -18.01
N ASP A 256 -25.93 -6.58 -17.99
CA ASP A 256 -26.53 -5.98 -19.20
C ASP A 256 -25.67 -4.87 -19.80
N ARG A 257 -24.77 -4.24 -19.02
CA ARG A 257 -23.78 -3.25 -19.49
C ARG A 257 -22.61 -3.90 -20.25
N PHE A 258 -22.91 -4.64 -21.32
CA PHE A 258 -21.92 -4.97 -22.35
C PHE A 258 -21.69 -3.73 -23.22
N PRO A 259 -20.48 -3.12 -23.25
CA PRO A 259 -19.17 -3.77 -23.32
C PRO A 259 -18.36 -3.72 -22.02
N ALA A 260 -17.46 -4.70 -21.87
CA ALA A 260 -16.69 -5.07 -20.69
C ALA A 260 -15.82 -3.99 -20.00
N GLU A 261 -15.79 -2.74 -20.46
CA GLU A 261 -14.89 -1.69 -19.96
C GLU A 261 -15.30 -1.08 -18.60
N GLU A 262 -16.56 -1.19 -18.19
CA GLU A 262 -17.05 -0.50 -16.98
C GLU A 262 -17.01 -1.31 -15.68
N VAL A 263 -17.21 -2.64 -15.76
CA VAL A 263 -17.37 -3.51 -14.57
C VAL A 263 -16.06 -4.20 -14.19
N GLY A 264 -15.22 -4.53 -15.18
CA GLY A 264 -13.93 -5.19 -15.00
C GLY A 264 -14.01 -6.63 -14.45
N THR A 265 -12.88 -7.33 -14.41
CA THR A 265 -12.76 -8.75 -13.99
C THR A 265 -13.08 -8.96 -12.51
N VAL A 266 -12.69 -8.01 -11.64
CA VAL A 266 -12.96 -8.11 -10.20
C VAL A 266 -14.45 -7.88 -9.93
N GLY A 267 -15.07 -6.94 -10.66
CA GLY A 267 -16.52 -6.72 -10.59
C GLY A 267 -17.33 -7.92 -11.09
N GLN A 268 -16.86 -8.60 -12.13
CA GLN A 268 -17.48 -9.85 -12.61
C GLN A 268 -17.37 -10.98 -11.58
N ALA A 269 -16.20 -11.16 -10.96
CA ALA A 269 -16.02 -12.15 -9.89
C ALA A 269 -16.92 -11.85 -8.68
N PHE A 270 -17.13 -10.58 -8.35
CA PHE A 270 -18.09 -10.16 -7.33
C PHE A 270 -19.53 -10.52 -7.71
N CYS A 271 -19.95 -10.24 -8.95
CA CYS A 271 -21.30 -10.58 -9.40
C CYS A 271 -21.55 -12.09 -9.42
N ALA A 272 -20.55 -12.88 -9.84
CA ALA A 272 -20.60 -14.34 -9.80
C ALA A 272 -20.76 -14.87 -8.36
N ALA A 273 -19.97 -14.36 -7.42
CA ALA A 273 -20.06 -14.75 -6.02
C ALA A 273 -21.40 -14.36 -5.38
N LEU A 274 -21.95 -13.18 -5.71
CA LEU A 274 -23.30 -12.81 -5.28
C LEU A 274 -24.36 -13.73 -5.89
N GLN A 275 -24.20 -14.13 -7.15
CA GLN A 275 -25.14 -15.02 -7.84
C GLN A 275 -25.11 -16.45 -7.27
N ASP A 276 -23.96 -16.94 -6.81
CA ASP A 276 -23.85 -18.21 -6.10
C ASP A 276 -24.62 -18.18 -4.78
N GLU A 277 -24.47 -17.10 -4.00
CA GLU A 277 -25.22 -16.90 -2.74
C GLU A 277 -26.72 -16.73 -2.98
N LEU A 278 -27.12 -16.04 -4.06
CA LEU A 278 -28.53 -15.99 -4.47
C LEU A 278 -29.05 -17.39 -4.87
N SER A 279 -28.22 -18.23 -5.49
CA SER A 279 -28.59 -19.59 -5.87
C SER A 279 -28.83 -20.47 -4.65
N ASP A 280 -28.02 -20.31 -3.60
CA ASP A 280 -28.25 -20.98 -2.32
C ASP A 280 -29.52 -20.49 -1.63
N TYR A 281 -29.81 -19.19 -1.70
CA TYR A 281 -31.09 -18.65 -1.25
C TYR A 281 -32.29 -19.24 -2.01
N TYR A 282 -32.20 -19.39 -3.33
CA TYR A 282 -33.25 -20.02 -4.13
C TYR A 282 -33.47 -21.49 -3.74
N LYS A 283 -32.43 -22.25 -3.39
CA LYS A 283 -32.57 -23.62 -2.87
C LYS A 283 -33.39 -23.63 -1.58
N VAL A 284 -33.11 -22.70 -0.66
CA VAL A 284 -33.89 -22.56 0.60
C VAL A 284 -35.34 -22.20 0.30
N LEU A 285 -35.59 -21.27 -0.63
CA LEU A 285 -36.94 -20.92 -1.05
C LEU A 285 -37.69 -22.09 -1.68
N ALA A 286 -37.05 -22.89 -2.52
CA ALA A 286 -37.66 -24.06 -3.14
C ALA A 286 -38.08 -25.12 -2.10
N VAL A 287 -37.26 -25.32 -1.05
CA VAL A 287 -37.61 -26.20 0.07
C VAL A 287 -38.82 -25.67 0.84
N LEU A 288 -38.88 -24.36 1.09
CA LEU A 288 -40.01 -23.73 1.79
C LEU A 288 -41.30 -23.75 0.95
N GLU A 289 -41.20 -23.57 -0.36
CA GLU A 289 -42.32 -23.66 -1.28
C GLU A 289 -42.87 -25.10 -1.35
N ALA A 290 -41.99 -26.10 -1.41
CA ALA A 290 -42.39 -27.51 -1.35
C ALA A 290 -43.10 -27.86 -0.03
N GLN A 291 -42.64 -27.31 1.10
CA GLN A 291 -43.28 -27.49 2.42
C GLN A 291 -44.61 -26.73 2.54
N ALA A 292 -44.77 -25.61 1.83
CA ALA A 292 -46.02 -24.86 1.78
C ALA A 292 -47.09 -25.55 0.91
N MET A 293 -46.67 -26.27 -0.13
CA MET A 293 -47.56 -27.01 -1.04
C MET A 293 -47.96 -28.40 -0.50
N ASN A 294 -47.04 -29.11 0.15
CA ASN A 294 -47.25 -30.48 0.65
C ASN A 294 -46.95 -30.56 2.16
N PRO A 295 -47.94 -30.44 3.05
CA PRO A 295 -47.73 -30.67 4.47
C PRO A 295 -47.41 -32.14 4.72
N ILE A 296 -46.25 -32.45 5.31
CA ILE A 296 -45.86 -33.82 5.68
C ILE A 296 -46.84 -34.36 6.73
N PRO A 297 -47.56 -35.47 6.49
CA PRO A 297 -48.41 -36.08 7.51
C PRO A 297 -47.54 -36.75 8.58
N LEU A 298 -47.65 -36.32 9.84
CA LEU A 298 -47.14 -37.09 10.97
C LEU A 298 -48.09 -38.26 11.27
N VAL A 299 -47.53 -39.42 11.61
CA VAL A 299 -48.19 -40.71 11.90
C VAL A 299 -48.94 -40.69 13.24
N SER A 300 -49.84 -39.73 13.45
CA SER A 300 -50.82 -39.81 14.53
C SER A 300 -52.15 -39.22 14.07
N GLU A 301 -53.04 -40.13 13.68
CA GLU A 301 -54.40 -39.84 13.25
C GLU A 301 -55.17 -39.09 14.35
N SER A 302 -56.09 -38.22 13.91
CA SER A 302 -57.11 -37.49 14.68
C SER A 302 -56.80 -36.05 15.14
N ALA A 303 -56.27 -35.20 14.25
CA ALA A 303 -56.62 -33.77 14.20
C ALA A 303 -56.45 -33.24 12.77
N SER A 304 -57.48 -32.59 12.25
CA SER A 304 -57.52 -31.94 10.93
C SER A 304 -56.29 -31.05 10.68
N SER A 305 -55.53 -31.39 9.62
CA SER A 305 -54.70 -30.51 8.78
C SER A 305 -54.37 -29.12 9.37
N SER A 306 -53.32 -29.03 10.18
CA SER A 306 -52.63 -27.75 10.42
C SER A 306 -51.37 -27.72 9.55
N ASN A 307 -51.36 -26.83 8.57
CA ASN A 307 -50.20 -26.58 7.72
C ASN A 307 -48.97 -26.22 8.56
N TYR A 308 -47.83 -26.84 8.25
CA TYR A 308 -46.61 -26.84 9.08
C TYR A 308 -45.85 -25.50 9.10
N LEU A 309 -46.13 -24.62 8.13
CA LEU A 309 -45.43 -23.36 7.90
C LEU A 309 -46.32 -22.16 8.28
N SER A 310 -46.15 -21.68 9.52
CA SER A 310 -46.73 -20.41 9.97
C SER A 310 -45.80 -19.23 9.64
N LEU A 311 -46.33 -18.01 9.65
CA LEU A 311 -45.54 -16.79 9.42
C LEU A 311 -44.41 -16.65 10.45
N ARG A 312 -44.65 -17.08 11.69
CA ARG A 312 -43.63 -17.10 12.74
C ARG A 312 -42.53 -18.11 12.45
N ARG A 313 -42.88 -19.30 11.97
CA ARG A 313 -41.88 -20.31 11.63
C ARG A 313 -41.01 -19.86 10.45
N LEU A 314 -41.63 -19.23 9.45
CA LEU A 314 -40.95 -18.64 8.31
C LEU A 314 -39.98 -17.53 8.75
N SER A 315 -40.32 -16.73 9.77
CA SER A 315 -39.39 -15.74 10.34
C SER A 315 -38.11 -16.35 10.94
N VAL A 316 -38.18 -17.56 11.49
CA VAL A 316 -37.00 -18.28 11.99
C VAL A 316 -36.15 -18.80 10.84
N TRP A 317 -36.78 -19.37 9.81
CA TRP A 317 -36.08 -19.82 8.59
C TRP A 317 -35.40 -18.67 7.84
N PHE A 318 -35.97 -17.47 7.87
CA PHE A 318 -35.40 -16.29 7.24
C PHE A 318 -34.35 -15.56 8.09
N ALA A 319 -34.14 -15.93 9.34
CA ALA A 319 -33.19 -15.22 10.22
C ALA A 319 -31.77 -15.19 9.63
N GLU A 320 -31.25 -16.32 9.14
CA GLU A 320 -29.91 -16.38 8.54
C GLU A 320 -29.85 -15.72 7.13
N PRO A 321 -30.73 -16.04 6.16
CA PRO A 321 -30.75 -15.36 4.86
C PRO A 321 -30.93 -13.85 4.95
N MET A 322 -31.66 -13.35 5.95
CA MET A 322 -31.88 -11.93 6.15
C MET A 322 -30.58 -11.19 6.50
N VAL A 323 -29.72 -11.78 7.33
CA VAL A 323 -28.41 -11.20 7.67
C VAL A 323 -27.51 -11.14 6.43
N LYS A 324 -27.43 -12.25 5.66
CA LYS A 324 -26.63 -12.31 4.43
C LYS A 324 -27.12 -11.32 3.37
N MET A 325 -28.43 -11.24 3.11
CA MET A 325 -29.01 -10.33 2.13
C MET A 325 -28.86 -8.85 2.50
N ARG A 326 -28.98 -8.50 3.79
CA ARG A 326 -28.71 -7.13 4.27
C ARG A 326 -27.26 -6.73 4.01
N LEU A 327 -26.32 -7.63 4.29
CA LEU A 327 -24.91 -7.41 4.04
C LEU A 327 -24.62 -7.27 2.54
N MET A 328 -25.15 -8.15 1.70
CA MET A 328 -25.05 -8.04 0.24
C MET A 328 -25.58 -6.69 -0.27
N ALA A 329 -26.72 -6.23 0.23
CA ALA A 329 -27.29 -4.94 -0.17
C ALA A 329 -26.38 -3.75 0.21
N VAL A 330 -25.75 -3.79 1.40
CA VAL A 330 -24.77 -2.78 1.82
C VAL A 330 -23.52 -2.79 0.93
N LEU A 331 -23.02 -3.99 0.58
CA LEU A 331 -21.87 -4.14 -0.29
C LEU A 331 -22.17 -3.63 -1.70
N VAL A 332 -23.33 -3.99 -2.26
CA VAL A 332 -23.78 -3.52 -3.57
C VAL A 332 -23.84 -1.99 -3.64
N ASP A 333 -24.39 -1.32 -2.62
CA ASP A 333 -24.45 0.14 -2.63
C ASP A 333 -23.07 0.81 -2.62
N LYS A 334 -22.10 0.23 -1.91
CA LYS A 334 -20.74 0.75 -1.86
C LYS A 334 -19.93 0.42 -3.11
N CYS A 335 -20.15 -0.74 -3.72
CA CYS A 335 -19.39 -1.23 -4.86
C CYS A 335 -19.84 -0.65 -6.21
N LYS A 336 -20.99 0.05 -6.28
CA LYS A 336 -21.50 0.70 -7.52
C LYS A 336 -20.51 1.65 -8.21
N VAL A 337 -19.62 2.30 -7.46
CA VAL A 337 -18.69 3.32 -7.99
C VAL A 337 -17.23 2.82 -7.99
N LEU A 338 -16.94 1.74 -7.26
CA LEU A 338 -15.59 1.24 -7.06
C LEU A 338 -15.22 0.21 -8.13
N ARG A 339 -13.91 0.11 -8.44
CA ARG A 339 -13.37 -0.82 -9.44
C ARG A 339 -12.15 -1.57 -8.89
N GLY A 340 -11.86 -2.74 -9.46
CA GLY A 340 -10.61 -3.48 -9.22
C GLY A 340 -10.24 -3.64 -7.73
N GLY A 341 -8.98 -3.34 -7.41
CA GLY A 341 -8.49 -3.45 -6.04
C GLY A 341 -9.12 -2.47 -5.03
N ALA A 342 -9.73 -1.37 -5.48
CA ALA A 342 -10.50 -0.48 -4.60
C ALA A 342 -11.79 -1.15 -4.11
N MET A 343 -12.46 -1.94 -4.97
CA MET A 343 -13.62 -2.74 -4.61
C MET A 343 -13.23 -3.82 -3.59
N ALA A 344 -12.13 -4.55 -3.85
CA ALA A 344 -11.62 -5.56 -2.91
C ALA A 344 -11.27 -4.97 -1.54
N GLY A 345 -10.63 -3.78 -1.51
CA GLY A 345 -10.34 -3.06 -0.27
C GLY A 345 -11.60 -2.63 0.50
N ALA A 346 -12.64 -2.16 -0.19
CA ALA A 346 -13.90 -1.79 0.43
C ALA A 346 -14.64 -2.99 1.02
N ILE A 347 -14.65 -4.13 0.33
CA ILE A 347 -15.25 -5.38 0.83
C ILE A 347 -14.45 -5.90 2.04
N HIS A 348 -13.12 -5.82 2.00
CA HIS A 348 -12.25 -6.20 3.13
C HIS A 348 -12.56 -5.43 4.41
N LEU A 349 -12.84 -4.12 4.31
CA LEU A 349 -13.21 -3.31 5.48
C LEU A 349 -14.47 -3.84 6.18
N HIS A 350 -15.40 -4.42 5.40
CA HIS A 350 -16.61 -5.06 5.92
C HIS A 350 -16.38 -6.48 6.45
N ALA A 351 -15.25 -7.12 6.18
CA ALA A 351 -14.94 -8.45 6.71
C ALA A 351 -14.48 -8.41 8.18
N GLN A 352 -14.16 -7.23 8.72
CA GLN A 352 -13.72 -7.01 10.10
C GLN A 352 -14.91 -6.99 11.09
N HIS A 353 -15.78 -8.01 11.02
CA HIS A 353 -16.88 -8.22 11.95
C HIS A 353 -16.60 -9.40 12.89
N GLY A 354 -17.16 -9.35 14.11
CA GLY A 354 -16.97 -10.38 15.14
C GLY A 354 -17.99 -11.53 15.10
N ASP A 355 -18.98 -11.49 14.20
CA ASP A 355 -19.96 -12.56 14.02
C ASP A 355 -19.39 -13.64 13.08
N PRO A 356 -19.29 -14.92 13.52
CA PRO A 356 -18.75 -16.00 12.71
C PRO A 356 -19.53 -16.24 11.40
N LEU A 357 -20.86 -16.08 11.39
CA LEU A 357 -21.65 -16.29 10.17
C LEU A 357 -21.35 -15.24 9.10
N VAL A 358 -21.21 -13.99 9.54
CA VAL A 358 -20.81 -12.87 8.67
C VAL A 358 -19.37 -13.05 8.21
N HIS A 359 -18.48 -13.49 9.09
CA HIS A 359 -17.07 -13.72 8.77
C HIS A 359 -16.91 -14.80 7.70
N ASP A 360 -17.55 -15.95 7.86
CA ASP A 360 -17.45 -17.07 6.92
C ASP A 360 -18.01 -16.68 5.54
N PHE A 361 -19.15 -15.99 5.52
CA PHE A 361 -19.74 -15.44 4.29
C PHE A 361 -18.77 -14.45 3.60
N MET A 362 -18.23 -13.48 4.35
CA MET A 362 -17.31 -12.48 3.80
C MET A 362 -16.00 -13.10 3.32
N MET A 363 -15.51 -14.15 3.99
CA MET A 363 -14.31 -14.89 3.59
C MET A 363 -14.51 -15.62 2.26
N ASN A 364 -15.65 -16.29 2.07
CA ASN A 364 -15.98 -16.95 0.81
C ASN A 364 -16.12 -15.93 -0.32
N LEU A 365 -16.84 -14.83 -0.06
CA LEU A 365 -17.00 -13.73 -1.02
C LEU A 365 -15.64 -13.13 -1.41
N LEU A 366 -14.78 -12.81 -0.44
CA LEU A 366 -13.46 -12.22 -0.71
C LEU A 366 -12.49 -13.18 -1.40
N ARG A 367 -12.58 -14.49 -1.17
CA ARG A 367 -11.81 -15.48 -1.94
C ARG A 367 -12.15 -15.44 -3.42
N CYS A 368 -13.43 -15.35 -3.76
CA CYS A 368 -13.88 -15.23 -5.14
C CYS A 368 -13.49 -13.88 -5.76
N VAL A 369 -13.78 -12.77 -5.06
CA VAL A 369 -13.52 -11.40 -5.57
C VAL A 369 -12.03 -11.13 -5.76
N CYS A 370 -11.18 -11.59 -4.84
CA CYS A 370 -9.75 -11.35 -4.93
C CYS A 370 -9.04 -12.36 -5.86
N SER A 371 -9.69 -13.44 -6.30
CA SER A 371 -9.05 -14.46 -7.14
C SER A 371 -8.43 -13.89 -8.44
N PRO A 372 -9.13 -13.04 -9.22
CA PRO A 372 -8.53 -12.38 -10.39
C PRO A 372 -7.33 -11.50 -10.01
N LEU A 373 -7.41 -10.78 -8.89
CA LEU A 373 -6.33 -9.90 -8.42
C LEU A 373 -5.07 -10.71 -8.05
N PHE A 374 -5.23 -11.81 -7.29
CA PHE A 374 -4.10 -12.67 -6.94
C PHE A 374 -3.51 -13.38 -8.15
N GLU A 375 -4.33 -13.71 -9.17
CA GLU A 375 -3.84 -14.25 -10.43
C GLU A 375 -3.02 -13.23 -11.22
N MET A 376 -3.44 -11.96 -11.25
CA MET A 376 -2.65 -10.87 -11.83
C MET A 376 -1.32 -10.67 -11.09
N VAL A 377 -1.32 -10.71 -9.74
CA VAL A 377 -0.08 -10.66 -8.95
C VAL A 377 0.82 -11.86 -9.25
N ARG A 378 0.24 -13.07 -9.38
CA ARG A 378 0.97 -14.29 -9.69
C ARG A 378 1.63 -14.20 -11.06
N SER A 379 0.89 -13.83 -12.11
CA SER A 379 1.45 -13.67 -13.46
C SER A 379 2.54 -12.58 -13.48
N TRP A 380 2.35 -11.46 -12.78
CA TRP A 380 3.37 -10.43 -12.68
C TRP A 380 4.65 -10.87 -11.94
N VAL A 381 4.51 -11.62 -10.83
CA VAL A 381 5.65 -12.04 -9.98
C VAL A 381 6.34 -13.31 -10.48
N LEU A 382 5.65 -14.16 -11.23
CA LEU A 382 6.22 -15.41 -11.75
C LEU A 382 6.52 -15.35 -13.23
N GLU A 383 5.73 -14.67 -14.05
CA GLU A 383 5.84 -14.65 -15.52
C GLU A 383 6.31 -13.28 -16.06
N GLY A 384 6.18 -12.21 -15.26
CA GLY A 384 6.53 -10.84 -15.64
C GLY A 384 5.57 -10.22 -16.66
N GLU A 385 4.39 -10.81 -16.84
CA GLU A 385 3.34 -10.30 -17.75
C GLU A 385 2.31 -9.46 -16.99
N LEU A 386 1.91 -8.36 -17.62
CA LEU A 386 0.85 -7.50 -17.14
C LEU A 386 -0.40 -7.71 -18.02
N GLU A 387 -1.19 -8.73 -17.71
CA GLU A 387 -2.49 -8.95 -18.36
C GLU A 387 -3.58 -8.09 -17.70
N ASP A 388 -3.54 -6.77 -17.91
CA ASP A 388 -4.56 -5.84 -17.39
C ASP A 388 -5.28 -5.11 -18.53
N THR A 389 -6.35 -5.73 -19.03
CA THR A 389 -7.21 -5.18 -20.09
C THR A 389 -8.10 -4.04 -19.61
N PHE A 390 -8.37 -3.93 -18.30
CA PHE A 390 -9.38 -3.02 -17.73
C PHE A 390 -8.81 -1.96 -16.78
N GLY A 391 -7.50 -1.95 -16.52
CA GLY A 391 -6.86 -1.01 -15.60
C GLY A 391 -7.26 -1.23 -14.14
N GLU A 392 -7.50 -2.49 -13.74
CA GLU A 392 -7.96 -2.85 -12.40
C GLU A 392 -6.82 -3.16 -11.44
N PHE A 393 -5.63 -3.42 -11.97
CA PHE A 393 -4.46 -3.76 -11.19
C PHE A 393 -3.78 -2.50 -10.64
N PHE A 394 -3.14 -2.64 -9.48
CA PHE A 394 -2.45 -1.51 -8.86
C PHE A 394 -1.09 -1.20 -9.50
N VAL A 395 -0.57 -2.03 -10.40
CA VAL A 395 0.60 -1.73 -11.24
C VAL A 395 0.11 -1.33 -12.63
N VAL A 396 0.49 -0.13 -13.07
CA VAL A 396 0.13 0.39 -14.39
C VAL A 396 1.38 0.40 -15.27
N GLY A 397 1.28 -0.26 -16.42
CA GLY A 397 2.26 -0.19 -17.50
C GLY A 397 2.08 1.07 -18.36
N GLN A 398 3.17 1.79 -18.63
CA GLN A 398 3.20 2.90 -19.58
C GLN A 398 3.94 2.47 -20.84
N PRO A 399 3.43 2.78 -22.06
CA PRO A 399 4.14 2.48 -23.29
C PRO A 399 5.34 3.42 -23.42
N VAL A 400 6.51 2.92 -23.07
CA VAL A 400 7.77 3.66 -23.06
C VAL A 400 8.79 2.92 -23.93
N LYS A 401 9.75 3.65 -24.52
CA LYS A 401 10.90 3.05 -25.20
C LYS A 401 11.64 2.08 -24.27
N VAL A 402 12.24 1.04 -24.85
CA VAL A 402 12.93 -0.05 -24.12
C VAL A 402 13.98 0.50 -23.13
N ASP A 403 14.70 1.56 -23.49
CA ASP A 403 15.77 2.16 -22.66
C ASP A 403 15.25 2.80 -21.35
N LEU A 404 14.01 3.28 -21.36
CA LEU A 404 13.36 3.94 -20.22
C LEU A 404 12.35 3.02 -19.52
N LEU A 405 12.21 1.77 -19.99
CA LEU A 405 11.28 0.76 -19.45
C LEU A 405 11.48 0.55 -17.94
N TRP A 406 12.73 0.52 -17.47
CA TRP A 406 13.05 0.31 -16.06
C TRP A 406 12.57 1.45 -15.15
N ARG A 407 12.78 2.70 -15.57
CA ARG A 407 12.49 3.92 -14.78
C ARG A 407 11.04 4.35 -14.88
N GLU A 408 10.50 4.44 -16.08
CA GLU A 408 9.19 5.06 -16.35
C GLU A 408 8.12 4.06 -16.78
N GLY A 409 8.50 2.83 -17.14
CA GLY A 409 7.58 1.83 -17.71
C GLY A 409 6.50 1.34 -16.75
N TYR A 410 6.75 1.33 -15.43
CA TYR A 410 5.76 0.84 -14.46
C TYR A 410 5.66 1.73 -13.23
N LYS A 411 4.42 2.05 -12.84
CA LYS A 411 4.07 2.89 -11.68
C LYS A 411 2.99 2.22 -10.84
N LEU A 412 2.99 2.52 -9.54
CA LEU A 412 1.91 2.12 -8.64
C LEU A 412 0.75 3.13 -8.71
N HIS A 413 -0.47 2.62 -8.82
CA HIS A 413 -1.68 3.41 -8.75
C HIS A 413 -2.29 3.29 -7.34
N PRO A 414 -2.18 4.33 -6.48
CA PRO A 414 -2.58 4.25 -5.07
C PRO A 414 -4.10 4.07 -4.88
N GLY A 415 -4.92 4.51 -5.84
CA GLY A 415 -6.38 4.40 -5.76
C GLY A 415 -6.92 2.98 -5.93
N MET A 416 -6.14 2.06 -6.52
CA MET A 416 -6.50 0.67 -6.80
C MET A 416 -5.79 -0.30 -5.85
N LEU A 417 -5.03 0.21 -4.88
CA LEU A 417 -4.32 -0.61 -3.92
C LEU A 417 -5.30 -1.09 -2.83
N PRO A 418 -5.53 -2.42 -2.67
CA PRO A 418 -6.39 -2.92 -1.63
C PRO A 418 -5.79 -2.69 -0.24
N SER A 419 -6.64 -2.44 0.75
CA SER A 419 -6.22 -2.14 2.12
C SER A 419 -5.45 -3.28 2.82
N PHE A 420 -5.62 -4.53 2.36
CA PHE A 420 -4.94 -5.70 2.91
C PHE A 420 -3.52 -5.91 2.35
N ILE A 421 -3.12 -5.20 1.29
CA ILE A 421 -1.75 -5.22 0.76
C ILE A 421 -1.01 -4.01 1.30
N SER A 422 0.08 -4.24 2.01
CA SER A 422 0.91 -3.14 2.53
C SER A 422 1.61 -2.40 1.38
N PRO A 423 1.82 -1.07 1.48
CA PRO A 423 2.56 -0.32 0.46
C PRO A 423 3.98 -0.85 0.22
N SER A 424 4.62 -1.41 1.25
CA SER A 424 5.92 -2.07 1.14
C SER A 424 5.84 -3.34 0.30
N LEU A 425 4.82 -4.19 0.51
CA LEU A 425 4.61 -5.39 -0.30
C LEU A 425 4.30 -5.02 -1.76
N ALA A 426 3.46 -4.01 -2.00
CA ALA A 426 3.16 -3.53 -3.35
C ALA A 426 4.41 -3.02 -4.10
N GLN A 427 5.29 -2.28 -3.41
CA GLN A 427 6.58 -1.86 -3.98
C GLN A 427 7.48 -3.05 -4.32
N ARG A 428 7.47 -4.10 -3.49
CA ARG A 428 8.25 -5.32 -3.77
C ARG A 428 7.69 -6.09 -4.96
N ILE A 429 6.37 -6.26 -5.04
CA ILE A 429 5.69 -6.86 -6.20
C ILE A 429 6.05 -6.11 -7.48
N LEU A 430 6.01 -4.77 -7.45
CA LEU A 430 6.43 -3.93 -8.58
C LEU A 430 7.88 -4.22 -8.99
N ARG A 431 8.81 -4.21 -8.04
CA ARG A 431 10.24 -4.45 -8.30
C ARG A 431 10.49 -5.83 -8.89
N THR A 432 9.90 -6.87 -8.31
CA THR A 432 10.09 -8.25 -8.79
C THR A 432 9.64 -8.42 -10.24
N GLY A 433 8.45 -7.94 -10.59
CA GLY A 433 8.01 -8.05 -11.99
C GLY A 433 8.77 -7.12 -12.94
N LYS A 434 9.27 -5.95 -12.49
CA LYS A 434 10.22 -5.14 -13.28
C LYS A 434 11.49 -5.93 -13.60
N SER A 435 12.08 -6.62 -12.62
CA SER A 435 13.27 -7.47 -12.79
C SER A 435 13.02 -8.58 -13.80
N ILE A 436 11.89 -9.29 -13.73
CA ILE A 436 11.54 -10.36 -14.68
C ILE A 436 11.32 -9.80 -16.08
N ASN A 437 10.54 -8.72 -16.20
CA ASN A 437 10.24 -8.16 -17.50
C ASN A 437 11.51 -7.60 -18.18
N PHE A 438 12.44 -7.03 -17.42
CA PHE A 438 13.75 -6.63 -17.93
C PHE A 438 14.57 -7.83 -18.42
N LEU A 439 14.60 -8.94 -17.66
CA LEU A 439 15.27 -10.16 -18.10
C LEU A 439 14.68 -10.73 -19.38
N ARG A 440 13.36 -10.66 -19.52
CA ARG A 440 12.65 -11.17 -20.68
C ARG A 440 12.81 -10.29 -21.91
N VAL A 441 12.56 -8.99 -21.80
CA VAL A 441 12.49 -8.06 -22.95
C VAL A 441 13.87 -7.52 -23.33
N CYS A 442 14.75 -7.27 -22.36
CA CYS A 442 16.05 -6.65 -22.63
C CYS A 442 17.18 -7.68 -22.70
N CYS A 443 17.09 -8.80 -21.96
CA CYS A 443 18.16 -9.79 -21.91
C CYS A 443 17.89 -11.07 -22.71
N ASP A 444 16.69 -11.24 -23.26
CA ASP A 444 16.22 -12.50 -23.89
C ASP A 444 16.60 -13.73 -23.05
N ASP A 445 16.46 -13.62 -21.72
CA ASP A 445 16.76 -14.71 -20.80
C ASP A 445 15.47 -15.32 -20.27
N HIS A 446 15.42 -16.65 -20.22
CA HIS A 446 14.32 -17.44 -19.68
C HIS A 446 14.71 -18.21 -18.41
N GLY A 447 15.98 -18.14 -17.98
CA GLY A 447 16.47 -18.82 -16.76
C GLY A 447 15.83 -18.33 -15.46
N TRP A 448 15.12 -17.20 -15.49
CA TRP A 448 14.30 -16.74 -14.37
C TRP A 448 13.11 -17.66 -14.08
N ALA A 449 12.63 -18.44 -15.06
CA ALA A 449 11.48 -19.32 -14.88
C ALA A 449 11.78 -20.46 -13.89
N ASP A 450 13.01 -20.98 -13.91
CA ASP A 450 13.48 -21.98 -12.95
C ASP A 450 13.58 -21.37 -11.55
N ALA A 451 14.15 -20.16 -11.44
CA ALA A 451 14.25 -19.42 -10.18
C ALA A 451 12.87 -19.07 -9.58
N ALA A 452 11.89 -18.73 -10.43
CA ALA A 452 10.51 -18.47 -10.04
C ALA A 452 9.77 -19.75 -9.61
N SER A 453 9.98 -20.87 -10.31
CA SER A 453 9.43 -22.17 -9.94
C SER A 453 10.00 -22.69 -8.61
N GLU A 454 11.29 -22.49 -8.36
CA GLU A 454 11.92 -22.79 -7.08
C GLU A 454 11.41 -21.90 -5.94
N ALA A 455 11.10 -20.62 -6.20
CA ALA A 455 10.49 -19.73 -5.22
C ALA A 455 9.05 -20.17 -4.86
N ALA A 456 8.28 -20.63 -5.84
CA ALA A 456 6.93 -21.14 -5.64
C ALA A 456 6.92 -22.42 -4.78
N THR A 457 7.84 -23.36 -5.06
CA THR A 457 7.98 -24.60 -4.26
C THR A 457 8.47 -24.33 -2.83
N ALA A 458 9.42 -23.41 -2.65
CA ALA A 458 9.92 -23.02 -1.33
C ALA A 458 8.84 -22.37 -0.44
N SER A 459 7.84 -21.74 -1.04
CA SER A 459 6.73 -21.08 -0.32
C SER A 459 5.51 -21.99 -0.13
N GLY A 460 5.59 -23.27 -0.52
CA GLY A 460 4.49 -24.23 -0.39
C GLY A 460 3.32 -23.99 -1.37
N THR A 461 3.54 -23.14 -2.38
CA THR A 461 2.53 -22.78 -3.39
C THR A 461 2.79 -23.54 -4.70
N THR A 462 1.79 -23.57 -5.58
CA THR A 462 1.96 -24.15 -6.91
C THR A 462 2.13 -23.07 -7.95
N THR A 463 2.83 -23.38 -9.05
CA THR A 463 2.87 -22.54 -10.26
C THR A 463 1.54 -22.56 -11.02
N ARG A 464 0.56 -23.39 -10.62
CA ARG A 464 -0.75 -23.51 -11.26
C ARG A 464 -1.73 -22.46 -10.73
N ARG A 465 -2.70 -22.08 -11.58
CA ARG A 465 -3.79 -21.16 -11.22
C ARG A 465 -4.51 -21.63 -9.96
N GLY A 466 -4.80 -20.69 -9.05
CA GLY A 466 -5.56 -20.95 -7.83
C GLY A 466 -4.76 -21.41 -6.61
N GLY A 467 -3.43 -21.32 -6.63
CA GLY A 467 -2.58 -21.68 -5.48
C GLY A 467 -2.47 -20.63 -4.37
N LEU A 468 -2.99 -19.42 -4.57
CA LEU A 468 -2.94 -18.30 -3.62
C LEU A 468 -4.36 -17.73 -3.43
N GLY A 469 -4.86 -17.77 -2.21
CA GLY A 469 -6.20 -17.29 -1.86
C GLY A 469 -6.20 -16.09 -0.90
N TYR A 470 -7.35 -15.42 -0.84
CA TYR A 470 -7.59 -14.42 0.21
C TYR A 470 -7.54 -15.08 1.60
N GLY A 471 -6.78 -14.48 2.53
CA GLY A 471 -6.46 -15.03 3.85
C GLY A 471 -5.04 -15.59 3.98
N GLU A 472 -4.32 -15.75 2.86
CA GLU A 472 -2.94 -16.25 2.81
C GLU A 472 -1.95 -15.11 2.49
N THR A 473 -2.16 -13.93 3.08
CA THR A 473 -1.31 -12.75 2.83
C THR A 473 0.14 -12.98 3.22
N ASP A 474 0.37 -13.76 4.28
CA ASP A 474 1.71 -14.09 4.77
C ASP A 474 2.44 -15.04 3.81
N ALA A 475 1.71 -15.98 3.21
CA ALA A 475 2.24 -16.87 2.18
C ALA A 475 2.57 -16.10 0.89
N LEU A 476 1.73 -15.13 0.51
CA LEU A 476 2.03 -14.21 -0.59
C LEU A 476 3.28 -13.37 -0.30
N GLU A 477 3.40 -12.79 0.90
CA GLU A 477 4.57 -11.98 1.25
C GLU A 477 5.86 -12.83 1.27
N HIS A 478 5.79 -14.06 1.77
CA HIS A 478 6.89 -14.99 1.72
C HIS A 478 7.27 -15.35 0.28
N LEU A 479 6.29 -15.66 -0.58
CA LEU A 479 6.51 -15.95 -1.99
C LEU A 479 7.16 -14.80 -2.72
N VAL A 480 6.64 -13.58 -2.57
CA VAL A 480 7.21 -12.38 -3.19
C VAL A 480 8.63 -12.13 -2.66
N THR A 481 8.89 -12.41 -1.38
CA THR A 481 10.21 -12.27 -0.78
C THR A 481 11.23 -13.22 -1.38
N GLU A 482 10.89 -14.49 -1.45
CA GLU A 482 11.75 -15.54 -1.95
C GLU A 482 11.93 -15.45 -3.47
N ALA A 483 10.90 -15.00 -4.20
CA ALA A 483 10.96 -14.71 -5.63
C ALA A 483 11.88 -13.53 -5.91
N ALA A 484 11.67 -12.36 -5.27
CA ALA A 484 12.51 -11.17 -5.43
C ALA A 484 13.99 -11.52 -5.22
N LYS A 485 14.32 -12.15 -4.09
CA LYS A 485 15.70 -12.49 -3.74
C LYS A 485 16.38 -13.40 -4.77
N ARG A 486 15.66 -14.37 -5.35
CA ARG A 486 16.21 -15.28 -6.37
C ARG A 486 16.34 -14.61 -7.72
N ILE A 487 15.31 -13.87 -8.13
CA ILE A 487 15.26 -13.17 -9.42
C ILE A 487 16.30 -12.06 -9.47
N ASP A 488 16.40 -11.23 -8.42
CA ASP A 488 17.35 -10.12 -8.38
C ASP A 488 18.79 -10.63 -8.35
N LYS A 489 19.05 -11.74 -7.62
CA LYS A 489 20.35 -12.43 -7.68
C LYS A 489 20.66 -12.93 -9.10
N HIS A 490 19.70 -13.60 -9.76
CA HIS A 490 19.86 -14.08 -11.13
C HIS A 490 20.09 -12.92 -12.10
N LEU A 491 19.36 -11.81 -11.95
CA LEU A 491 19.52 -10.60 -12.74
C LEU A 491 20.93 -10.02 -12.62
N LEU A 492 21.44 -9.88 -11.39
CA LEU A 492 22.81 -9.43 -11.19
C LEU A 492 23.84 -10.41 -11.74
N ASP A 493 23.61 -11.72 -11.58
CA ASP A 493 24.48 -12.75 -12.17
C ASP A 493 24.53 -12.65 -13.71
N VAL A 494 23.39 -12.41 -14.37
CA VAL A 494 23.30 -12.20 -15.82
C VAL A 494 24.03 -10.92 -16.23
N LEU A 495 23.81 -9.81 -15.53
CA LEU A 495 24.49 -8.54 -15.81
C LEU A 495 26.01 -8.64 -15.62
N TYR A 496 26.48 -9.33 -14.58
CA TYR A 496 27.91 -9.47 -14.31
C TYR A 496 28.60 -10.50 -15.20
N LYS A 497 27.98 -11.65 -15.48
CA LYS A 497 28.62 -12.75 -16.23
C LYS A 497 28.37 -12.65 -17.73
N ARG A 498 27.12 -12.47 -18.16
CA ARG A 498 26.74 -12.46 -19.58
C ARG A 498 27.07 -11.12 -20.22
N TYR A 499 26.69 -10.02 -19.57
CA TYR A 499 26.90 -8.66 -20.09
C TYR A 499 28.12 -7.96 -19.51
N LYS A 500 28.93 -8.64 -18.69
CA LYS A 500 30.25 -8.15 -18.22
C LYS A 500 30.20 -6.71 -17.69
N PHE A 501 29.14 -6.32 -16.98
CA PHE A 501 28.89 -4.92 -16.58
C PHE A 501 30.10 -4.27 -15.86
N LYS A 502 30.76 -5.02 -14.98
CA LYS A 502 31.96 -4.56 -14.26
C LYS A 502 33.11 -4.19 -15.20
N GLU A 503 33.30 -4.96 -16.26
CA GLU A 503 34.33 -4.71 -17.26
C GLU A 503 33.97 -3.47 -18.11
N HIS A 504 32.70 -3.25 -18.44
CA HIS A 504 32.26 -2.02 -19.15
C HIS A 504 32.50 -0.75 -18.31
N CYS A 505 32.15 -0.78 -17.02
CA CYS A 505 32.46 0.32 -16.10
C CYS A 505 33.98 0.59 -16.02
N LEU A 506 34.77 -0.49 -16.03
CA LEU A 506 36.22 -0.40 -15.97
C LEU A 506 36.82 0.12 -17.28
N ALA A 507 36.25 -0.21 -18.44
CA ALA A 507 36.59 0.38 -19.72
C ALA A 507 36.29 1.89 -19.75
N ILE A 508 35.13 2.32 -19.26
CA ILE A 508 34.80 3.75 -19.12
C ILE A 508 35.84 4.46 -18.23
N LYS A 509 36.24 3.85 -17.11
CA LYS A 509 37.31 4.39 -16.27
C LYS A 509 38.65 4.46 -17.01
N ARG A 510 39.04 3.41 -17.72
CA ARG A 510 40.34 3.36 -18.44
C ARG A 510 40.42 4.40 -19.56
N TYR A 511 39.38 4.52 -20.38
CA TYR A 511 39.39 5.31 -21.60
C TYR A 511 38.78 6.72 -21.41
N LEU A 512 37.56 6.83 -20.88
CA LEU A 512 36.86 8.12 -20.73
C LEU A 512 37.33 8.92 -19.49
N LEU A 513 37.82 8.25 -18.45
CA LEU A 513 38.38 8.95 -17.28
C LEU A 513 39.92 9.04 -17.32
N LEU A 514 40.53 8.72 -18.47
CA LEU A 514 41.98 8.76 -18.71
C LEU A 514 42.80 7.92 -17.71
N GLY A 515 42.22 6.84 -17.18
CA GLY A 515 42.91 5.97 -16.23
C GLY A 515 44.10 5.20 -16.84
N GLN A 516 44.05 4.93 -18.15
CA GLN A 516 45.10 4.19 -18.85
C GLN A 516 46.10 5.12 -19.53
N GLY A 517 47.18 5.44 -18.82
CA GLY A 517 48.13 6.48 -19.23
C GLY A 517 48.91 6.20 -20.52
N ASP A 518 49.24 4.94 -20.81
CA ASP A 518 49.96 4.57 -22.05
C ASP A 518 49.11 4.84 -23.29
N PHE A 519 47.85 4.39 -23.29
CA PHE A 519 46.88 4.67 -24.35
C PHE A 519 46.71 6.17 -24.58
N VAL A 520 46.47 6.94 -23.51
CA VAL A 520 46.24 8.40 -23.60
C VAL A 520 47.48 9.10 -24.15
N GLN A 521 48.68 8.70 -23.74
CA GLN A 521 49.92 9.29 -24.24
C GLN A 521 50.09 9.05 -25.75
N TYR A 522 49.89 7.81 -26.21
CA TYR A 522 49.97 7.50 -27.64
C TYR A 522 48.89 8.20 -28.45
N LEU A 523 47.66 8.28 -27.92
CA LEU A 523 46.56 9.01 -28.55
C LEU A 523 46.92 10.50 -28.70
N MET A 524 47.40 11.14 -27.62
CA MET A 524 47.83 12.55 -27.63
C MET A 524 48.92 12.81 -28.68
N ASP A 525 49.97 11.98 -28.72
CA ASP A 525 51.08 12.15 -29.67
C ASP A 525 50.62 11.98 -31.14
N LYS A 526 49.62 11.13 -31.41
CA LYS A 526 49.08 10.90 -32.76
C LYS A 526 48.09 11.97 -33.20
N VAL A 527 47.29 12.47 -32.25
CA VAL A 527 46.18 13.38 -32.51
C VAL A 527 46.63 14.85 -32.46
N GLU A 528 47.72 15.18 -31.76
CA GLU A 528 48.31 16.54 -31.68
C GLU A 528 48.45 17.27 -33.03
N PRO A 529 49.08 16.70 -34.08
CA PRO A 529 49.26 17.41 -35.35
C PRO A 529 47.93 17.75 -36.04
N GLU A 530 46.91 16.91 -35.87
CA GLU A 530 45.61 17.13 -36.49
C GLU A 530 44.76 18.13 -35.70
N LEU A 531 44.78 18.07 -34.36
CA LEU A 531 44.02 19.00 -33.52
C LEU A 531 44.61 20.41 -33.48
N SER A 532 45.86 20.60 -33.90
CA SER A 532 46.46 21.92 -34.06
C SER A 532 45.86 22.72 -35.22
N LYS A 533 45.14 22.06 -36.14
CA LYS A 533 44.43 22.69 -37.27
C LYS A 533 43.06 23.25 -36.81
N PRO A 534 42.49 24.21 -37.56
CA PRO A 534 41.14 24.69 -37.30
C PRO A 534 40.10 23.57 -37.49
N ALA A 535 39.03 23.59 -36.69
CA ALA A 535 38.04 22.52 -36.61
C ALA A 535 37.40 22.13 -37.95
N ASN A 536 37.22 23.09 -38.87
CA ASN A 536 36.60 22.85 -40.18
C ASN A 536 37.39 21.88 -41.08
N ASN A 537 38.68 21.71 -40.82
CA ASN A 537 39.56 20.86 -41.64
C ASN A 537 39.73 19.45 -41.07
N ILE A 538 39.12 19.15 -39.92
CA ILE A 538 39.32 17.90 -39.20
C ILE A 538 38.21 16.93 -39.56
N SER A 539 38.58 15.76 -40.08
CA SER A 539 37.61 14.71 -40.38
C SER A 539 37.44 13.75 -39.19
N SER A 540 36.19 13.38 -38.89
CA SER A 540 35.89 12.38 -37.85
C SER A 540 36.46 10.99 -38.22
N PHE A 541 36.58 10.69 -39.51
CA PHE A 541 37.12 9.44 -40.01
C PHE A 541 38.63 9.30 -39.76
N GLU A 542 39.42 10.36 -39.99
CA GLU A 542 40.86 10.34 -39.68
C GLU A 542 41.11 10.22 -38.17
N LEU A 543 40.32 10.93 -37.35
CA LEU A 543 40.40 10.81 -35.90
C LEU A 543 40.05 9.40 -35.40
N ALA A 544 39.04 8.76 -36.00
CA ALA A 544 38.74 7.36 -35.70
C ALA A 544 39.90 6.44 -36.11
N GLY A 545 40.55 6.69 -37.25
CA GLY A 545 41.77 6.00 -37.66
C GLY A 545 42.93 6.17 -36.68
N PHE A 546 43.11 7.36 -36.11
CA PHE A 546 44.12 7.61 -35.08
C PHE A 546 43.79 6.95 -33.75
N LEU A 547 42.52 6.91 -33.35
CA LEU A 547 42.06 6.16 -32.18
C LEU A 547 42.40 4.67 -32.33
N GLU A 548 42.05 4.08 -33.47
CA GLU A 548 42.37 2.69 -33.83
C GLU A 548 43.88 2.40 -33.86
N ALA A 549 44.70 3.36 -34.31
CA ALA A 549 46.15 3.24 -34.27
C ALA A 549 46.69 3.30 -32.83
N ALA A 550 46.13 4.16 -31.98
CA ALA A 550 46.50 4.29 -30.58
C ALA A 550 46.12 3.04 -29.76
N ILE A 551 44.95 2.43 -30.05
CA ILE A 551 44.53 1.16 -29.44
C ILE A 551 45.55 0.06 -29.78
N ARG A 552 45.93 -0.08 -31.06
CA ARG A 552 46.93 -1.09 -31.49
C ARG A 552 48.33 -0.85 -30.93
N ALA A 553 48.72 0.40 -30.72
CA ALA A 553 50.05 0.76 -30.22
C ALA A 553 50.20 0.63 -28.70
N SER A 554 49.10 0.48 -27.96
CA SER A 554 49.09 0.46 -26.49
C SER A 554 48.71 -0.92 -25.93
N ASN A 555 48.72 -1.06 -24.59
CA ASN A 555 48.23 -2.28 -23.95
C ASN A 555 46.71 -2.44 -24.05
N ALA A 556 45.99 -1.43 -24.55
CA ALA A 556 44.55 -1.50 -24.85
C ALA A 556 44.22 -2.62 -25.85
N GLN A 557 45.17 -3.04 -26.70
CA GLN A 557 44.96 -4.12 -27.67
C GLN A 557 44.56 -5.48 -27.05
N TYR A 558 44.88 -5.69 -25.77
CA TYR A 558 44.56 -6.94 -25.05
C TYR A 558 43.21 -6.90 -24.35
N ASP A 559 42.52 -5.75 -24.36
CA ASP A 559 41.16 -5.63 -23.83
C ASP A 559 40.14 -6.23 -24.81
N ASP A 560 38.95 -6.51 -24.30
CA ASP A 560 37.88 -7.11 -25.09
C ASP A 560 37.45 -6.23 -26.26
N ARG A 561 37.35 -6.85 -27.45
CA ARG A 561 37.01 -6.14 -28.68
C ARG A 561 35.63 -5.49 -28.63
N ASP A 562 34.65 -6.13 -27.98
CA ASP A 562 33.31 -5.54 -27.83
C ASP A 562 33.34 -4.21 -27.04
N MET A 563 34.31 -4.00 -26.15
CA MET A 563 34.45 -2.73 -25.43
C MET A 563 35.12 -1.66 -26.26
N LEU A 564 36.13 -2.05 -27.04
CA LEU A 564 36.86 -1.15 -27.94
C LEU A 564 35.98 -0.69 -29.10
N ASP A 565 35.15 -1.59 -29.66
CA ASP A 565 34.21 -1.28 -30.75
C ASP A 565 33.12 -0.27 -30.32
N ARG A 566 32.88 -0.14 -29.01
CA ARG A 566 31.95 0.83 -28.41
C ARG A 566 32.58 2.19 -28.17
N LEU A 567 33.90 2.31 -28.21
CA LEU A 567 34.60 3.57 -28.06
C LEU A 567 34.61 4.31 -29.41
N ARG A 568 33.92 5.45 -29.47
CA ARG A 568 33.83 6.25 -30.70
C ARG A 568 34.35 7.66 -30.49
N VAL A 569 34.84 8.27 -31.56
CA VAL A 569 35.17 9.69 -31.58
C VAL A 569 33.89 10.48 -31.87
N LYS A 570 33.58 11.43 -30.99
CA LYS A 570 32.50 12.40 -31.15
C LYS A 570 33.10 13.78 -31.41
N MET A 571 32.64 14.43 -32.46
CA MET A 571 32.97 15.82 -32.75
C MET A 571 31.88 16.72 -32.15
N MET A 572 32.27 17.65 -31.29
CA MET A 572 31.34 18.63 -30.71
C MET A 572 30.94 19.69 -31.76
N PRO A 573 29.74 20.30 -31.67
CA PRO A 573 29.38 21.40 -32.57
C PRO A 573 30.37 22.56 -32.41
N HIS A 574 30.92 23.05 -33.52
CA HIS A 574 32.00 24.06 -33.52
C HIS A 574 31.69 25.27 -34.41
N GLY A 575 32.17 26.44 -34.00
CA GLY A 575 32.11 27.70 -34.73
C GLY A 575 33.32 27.91 -35.65
N SER A 576 33.30 28.99 -36.45
CA SER A 576 34.33 29.30 -37.46
C SER A 576 35.68 29.78 -36.92
N GLY A 577 35.97 29.58 -35.63
CA GLY A 577 37.22 29.96 -34.98
C GLY A 577 37.75 28.94 -33.97
N ASP A 578 37.08 27.79 -33.82
CA ASP A 578 37.45 26.80 -32.83
C ASP A 578 38.63 25.93 -33.33
N ILE A 579 39.52 25.61 -32.40
CA ILE A 579 40.68 24.74 -32.64
C ILE A 579 40.24 23.29 -32.39
N GLY A 580 40.82 22.32 -33.09
CA GLY A 580 40.49 20.91 -32.93
C GLY A 580 40.52 20.40 -31.47
N TRP A 581 41.38 20.98 -30.63
CA TRP A 581 41.48 20.66 -29.19
C TRP A 581 40.18 20.84 -28.40
N ASP A 582 39.31 21.77 -28.80
CA ASP A 582 38.02 22.03 -28.14
C ASP A 582 36.88 21.16 -28.69
N VAL A 583 37.07 20.57 -29.87
CA VAL A 583 36.04 19.84 -30.62
C VAL A 583 36.12 18.34 -30.41
N PHE A 584 37.31 17.83 -30.18
CA PHE A 584 37.56 16.40 -30.00
C PHE A 584 36.95 15.88 -28.69
N SER A 585 36.21 14.78 -28.78
CA SER A 585 35.69 14.06 -27.62
C SER A 585 35.64 12.55 -27.85
N LEU A 586 35.79 11.76 -26.79
CA LEU A 586 35.55 10.32 -26.81
C LEU A 586 34.18 10.01 -26.20
N GLU A 587 33.40 9.17 -26.87
CA GLU A 587 32.09 8.71 -26.46
C GLU A 587 32.07 7.19 -26.32
N TYR A 588 31.32 6.71 -25.34
CA TYR A 588 31.09 5.29 -25.12
C TYR A 588 29.67 4.93 -25.53
N GLU A 589 29.51 4.14 -26.59
CA GLU A 589 28.21 3.67 -27.06
C GLU A 589 27.78 2.45 -26.25
N ALA A 590 26.88 2.66 -25.29
CA ALA A 590 26.15 1.57 -24.67
C ALA A 590 25.21 0.94 -25.71
N ARG A 591 25.03 -0.38 -25.66
CA ARG A 591 23.96 -1.09 -26.38
C ARG A 591 23.12 -1.87 -25.38
N ALA A 592 21.85 -2.12 -25.73
CA ALA A 592 20.94 -2.94 -24.94
C ALA A 592 21.61 -4.26 -24.48
N PRO A 593 21.45 -4.65 -23.20
CA PRO A 593 20.60 -4.08 -22.16
C PRO A 593 21.26 -2.98 -21.30
N LEU A 594 22.53 -2.65 -21.54
CA LEU A 594 23.32 -1.74 -20.70
C LEU A 594 22.85 -0.28 -20.77
N ASP A 595 22.08 0.08 -21.80
CA ASP A 595 21.52 1.42 -22.05
C ASP A 595 20.59 1.85 -20.92
N THR A 596 19.96 0.89 -20.25
CA THR A 596 19.12 1.13 -19.07
C THR A 596 19.91 1.70 -17.89
N VAL A 597 21.19 1.33 -17.77
CA VAL A 597 22.12 1.84 -16.75
C VAL A 597 22.88 3.06 -17.26
N PHE A 598 23.38 2.99 -18.49
CA PHE A 598 24.10 4.06 -19.18
C PHE A 598 23.13 4.92 -20.00
N THR A 599 22.23 5.60 -19.30
CA THR A 599 21.29 6.54 -19.93
C THR A 599 22.05 7.69 -20.61
N GLU A 600 21.41 8.36 -21.57
CA GLU A 600 21.99 9.55 -22.23
C GLU A 600 22.37 10.65 -21.21
N SER A 601 21.60 10.78 -20.13
CA SER A 601 21.89 11.69 -19.02
C SER A 601 23.16 11.31 -18.24
N VAL A 602 23.47 10.03 -18.15
CA VAL A 602 24.67 9.49 -17.49
C VAL A 602 25.88 9.66 -18.40
N LEU A 603 25.76 9.31 -19.68
CA LEU A 603 26.84 9.45 -20.66
C LEU A 603 27.22 10.92 -20.89
N SER A 604 26.25 11.84 -20.87
CA SER A 604 26.53 13.28 -20.93
C SER A 604 27.30 13.81 -19.71
N LYS A 605 27.07 13.25 -18.50
CA LYS A 605 27.90 13.55 -17.32
C LYS A 605 29.33 13.05 -17.51
N TYR A 606 29.52 11.83 -18.02
CA TYR A 606 30.86 11.31 -18.33
C TYR A 606 31.57 12.15 -19.40
N LEU A 607 30.89 12.53 -20.47
CA LEU A 607 31.43 13.40 -21.52
C LEU A 607 31.88 14.76 -20.96
N ARG A 608 31.09 15.35 -20.05
CA ARG A 608 31.46 16.60 -19.37
C ARG A 608 32.73 16.45 -18.53
N VAL A 609 32.89 15.31 -17.85
CA VAL A 609 34.12 14.99 -17.10
C VAL A 609 35.29 14.76 -18.05
N PHE A 610 35.10 14.00 -19.13
CA PHE A 610 36.12 13.75 -20.16
C PHE A 610 36.64 15.07 -20.74
N ASN A 611 35.75 15.98 -21.17
CA ASN A 611 36.15 17.26 -21.76
C ASN A 611 37.00 18.11 -20.81
N PHE A 612 36.68 18.07 -19.52
CA PHE A 612 37.46 18.74 -18.49
C PHE A 612 38.85 18.11 -18.31
N LEU A 613 38.90 16.78 -18.18
CA LEU A 613 40.15 16.02 -18.05
C LEU A 613 41.03 16.17 -19.29
N TRP A 614 40.42 16.19 -20.47
CA TRP A 614 41.09 16.40 -21.75
C TRP A 614 41.73 17.78 -21.84
N LYS A 615 41.03 18.84 -21.41
CA LYS A 615 41.61 20.19 -21.30
C LYS A 615 42.80 20.23 -20.34
N LEU A 616 42.67 19.62 -19.16
CA LEU A 616 43.76 19.52 -18.19
C LEU A 616 44.97 18.77 -18.78
N LYS A 617 44.73 17.64 -19.46
CA LYS A 617 45.78 16.85 -20.11
C LYS A 617 46.44 17.61 -21.27
N THR A 618 45.68 18.40 -22.00
CA THR A 618 46.21 19.27 -23.08
C THR A 618 47.19 20.31 -22.53
N VAL A 619 46.87 20.91 -21.38
CA VAL A 619 47.75 21.88 -20.69
C VAL A 619 49.02 21.21 -20.16
N GLU A 620 48.92 20.01 -19.58
CA GLU A 620 50.08 19.23 -19.12
C GLU A 620 50.98 18.78 -20.29
N HIS A 621 50.38 18.35 -21.40
CA HIS A 621 51.12 18.01 -22.62
C HIS A 621 51.83 19.23 -23.21
N ALA A 622 51.15 20.38 -23.24
CA ALA A 622 51.72 21.66 -23.68
C ALA A 622 52.97 22.04 -22.87
N LEU A 623 52.89 21.96 -21.53
CA LEU A 623 54.03 22.22 -20.65
C LEU A 623 55.15 21.21 -20.84
N SER A 624 54.82 19.93 -21.03
CA SER A 624 55.80 18.88 -21.34
C SER A 624 56.51 19.13 -22.68
N GLY A 625 55.80 19.66 -23.67
CA GLY A 625 56.36 20.12 -24.94
C GLY A 625 57.37 21.26 -24.76
N VAL A 626 57.00 22.30 -23.99
CA VAL A 626 57.91 23.42 -23.66
C VAL A 626 59.15 22.94 -22.90
N TRP A 627 59.02 21.95 -22.01
CA TRP A 627 60.18 21.37 -21.34
C TRP A 627 61.12 20.64 -22.31
N LYS A 628 60.56 19.90 -23.28
CA LYS A 628 61.34 19.23 -24.34
C LYS A 628 62.14 20.25 -25.15
N THR A 629 61.56 21.40 -25.49
CA THR A 629 62.25 22.48 -26.23
C THR A 629 63.25 23.25 -25.36
N MET A 630 62.96 23.41 -24.06
CA MET A 630 63.79 24.14 -23.09
C MET A 630 65.04 23.38 -22.63
N LYS A 631 65.17 22.07 -22.91
CA LYS A 631 66.28 21.23 -22.41
C LYS A 631 67.65 21.95 -22.50
N PRO A 632 68.26 22.31 -21.35
CA PRO A 632 69.39 23.25 -21.27
C PRO A 632 70.63 22.86 -22.08
N ASN A 633 70.84 21.56 -22.32
CA ASN A 633 72.05 21.01 -22.91
C ASN A 633 72.20 21.30 -24.42
N CYS A 634 71.14 21.72 -25.11
CA CYS A 634 71.20 22.03 -26.54
C CYS A 634 71.63 23.48 -26.82
N ILE A 635 71.54 24.39 -25.84
CA ILE A 635 71.65 25.83 -26.09
C ILE A 635 72.99 26.39 -25.60
N THR A 636 73.53 25.92 -24.48
CA THR A 636 74.63 26.59 -23.78
C THR A 636 76.04 26.13 -24.14
N SER A 637 76.24 25.01 -24.85
CA SER A 637 77.59 24.40 -24.80
C SER A 637 78.64 25.02 -25.73
N ASN A 638 78.31 25.64 -26.88
CA ASN A 638 79.38 26.20 -27.75
C ASN A 638 79.00 27.40 -28.67
N SER A 639 77.72 27.64 -28.95
CA SER A 639 77.30 28.61 -29.98
C SER A 639 77.28 30.06 -29.49
N PHE A 640 76.96 30.30 -28.20
CA PHE A 640 76.77 31.63 -27.61
C PHE A 640 78.01 32.20 -26.91
N ALA A 641 79.13 31.48 -26.89
CA ALA A 641 80.41 32.01 -26.40
C ALA A 641 80.92 33.22 -27.23
N ARG A 642 80.38 33.41 -28.44
CA ARG A 642 80.82 34.41 -29.43
C ARG A 642 79.98 35.70 -29.46
N LEU A 643 78.93 35.82 -28.65
CA LEU A 643 78.13 37.05 -28.53
C LEU A 643 78.73 38.02 -27.49
N GLN A 644 78.41 39.32 -27.62
CA GLN A 644 78.76 40.33 -26.62
C GLN A 644 78.19 39.95 -25.24
N THR A 645 78.95 40.26 -24.18
CA THR A 645 78.65 39.91 -22.79
C THR A 645 77.28 40.41 -22.32
N SER A 646 76.85 41.58 -22.79
CA SER A 646 75.54 42.19 -22.47
C SER A 646 74.36 41.36 -22.99
N VAL A 647 74.36 41.01 -24.28
CA VAL A 647 73.32 40.20 -24.92
C VAL A 647 73.29 38.78 -24.35
N LYS A 648 74.46 38.23 -24.01
CA LYS A 648 74.57 36.93 -23.32
C LYS A 648 73.87 36.95 -21.95
N LEU A 649 74.08 38.01 -21.16
CA LEU A 649 73.44 38.15 -19.85
C LEU A 649 71.91 38.29 -19.99
N GLN A 650 71.46 39.10 -20.96
CA GLN A 650 70.02 39.28 -21.24
C GLN A 650 69.35 37.99 -21.68
N LEU A 651 69.99 37.21 -22.56
CA LEU A 651 69.50 35.91 -23.01
C LEU A 651 69.41 34.90 -21.85
N LEU A 652 70.46 34.81 -21.02
CA LEU A 652 70.45 33.94 -19.83
C LEU A 652 69.36 34.35 -18.84
N SER A 653 69.12 35.65 -18.69
CA SER A 653 68.05 36.18 -17.85
C SER A 653 66.67 35.81 -18.38
N ALA A 654 66.43 35.98 -19.69
CA ALA A 654 65.16 35.62 -20.33
C ALA A 654 64.90 34.10 -20.27
N LEU A 655 65.92 33.28 -20.51
CA LEU A 655 65.83 31.83 -20.36
C LEU A 655 65.48 31.44 -18.93
N ARG A 656 66.21 31.96 -17.92
CA ARG A 656 65.92 31.69 -16.50
C ARG A 656 64.50 32.08 -16.11
N ARG A 657 64.02 33.26 -16.54
CA ARG A 657 62.63 33.70 -16.33
C ARG A 657 61.64 32.67 -16.90
N CYS A 658 61.87 32.22 -18.13
CA CYS A 658 61.07 31.17 -18.75
C CYS A 658 61.08 29.87 -17.93
N GLN A 659 62.23 29.45 -17.39
CA GLN A 659 62.31 28.22 -16.60
C GLN A 659 61.57 28.33 -15.27
N VAL A 660 61.67 29.48 -14.60
CA VAL A 660 60.98 29.74 -13.34
C VAL A 660 59.47 29.71 -13.55
N LEU A 661 58.98 30.45 -14.56
CA LEU A 661 57.56 30.48 -14.90
C LEU A 661 57.04 29.09 -15.31
N TRP A 662 57.81 28.33 -16.08
CA TRP A 662 57.48 26.94 -16.39
C TRP A 662 57.38 26.07 -15.13
N ASN A 663 58.32 26.19 -14.19
CA ASN A 663 58.29 25.42 -12.94
C ASN A 663 57.05 25.74 -12.09
N GLU A 664 56.68 27.03 -11.99
CA GLU A 664 55.49 27.47 -11.26
C GLU A 664 54.20 26.92 -11.87
N MET A 665 54.04 27.06 -13.20
CA MET A 665 52.89 26.52 -13.94
C MET A 665 52.84 24.99 -13.87
N ASN A 666 53.98 24.31 -14.03
CA ASN A 666 54.06 22.86 -13.97
C ASN A 666 53.76 22.32 -12.57
N HIS A 667 54.23 23.01 -11.51
CA HIS A 667 53.91 22.64 -10.13
C HIS A 667 52.40 22.71 -9.86
N PHE A 668 51.73 23.78 -10.30
CA PHE A 668 50.28 23.90 -10.18
C PHE A 668 49.54 22.79 -10.93
N VAL A 669 49.83 22.62 -12.23
CA VAL A 669 49.13 21.63 -13.09
C VAL A 669 49.34 20.21 -12.59
N THR A 670 50.57 19.86 -12.21
CA THR A 670 50.91 18.51 -11.71
C THR A 670 50.16 18.20 -10.41
N ASN A 671 50.15 19.13 -9.43
CA ASN A 671 49.42 18.92 -8.18
C ASN A 671 47.91 18.86 -8.39
N PHE A 672 47.38 19.69 -9.27
CA PHE A 672 45.96 19.68 -9.62
C PHE A 672 45.56 18.37 -10.30
N GLN A 673 46.37 17.87 -11.23
CA GLN A 673 46.16 16.56 -11.86
C GLN A 673 46.20 15.43 -10.82
N TYR A 674 47.16 15.45 -9.88
CA TYR A 674 47.22 14.46 -8.81
C TYR A 674 45.99 14.48 -7.91
N TYR A 675 45.44 15.66 -7.60
CA TYR A 675 44.19 15.77 -6.86
C TYR A 675 43.04 15.10 -7.61
N ILE A 676 42.84 15.44 -8.88
CA ILE A 676 41.71 14.88 -9.65
C ILE A 676 41.88 13.36 -9.84
N MET A 677 43.06 12.89 -10.24
CA MET A 677 43.28 11.46 -10.51
C MET A 677 43.18 10.60 -9.25
N PHE A 678 43.88 10.96 -8.17
CA PHE A 678 43.99 10.11 -6.98
C PHE A 678 42.90 10.38 -5.94
N GLU A 679 42.63 11.65 -5.60
CA GLU A 679 41.68 11.97 -4.51
C GLU A 679 40.22 11.93 -4.98
N VAL A 680 39.96 12.31 -6.24
CA VAL A 680 38.61 12.36 -6.78
C VAL A 680 38.24 11.07 -7.48
N LEU A 681 38.97 10.69 -8.54
CA LEU A 681 38.58 9.55 -9.38
C LEU A 681 38.83 8.20 -8.68
N GLU A 682 40.03 7.97 -8.12
CA GLU A 682 40.37 6.67 -7.53
C GLU A 682 39.59 6.38 -6.23
N VAL A 683 39.45 7.35 -5.34
CA VAL A 683 38.64 7.20 -4.11
C VAL A 683 37.16 6.96 -4.45
N SER A 684 36.60 7.75 -5.37
CA SER A 684 35.21 7.57 -5.79
C SER A 684 35.00 6.21 -6.46
N TRP A 685 35.96 5.75 -7.26
CA TRP A 685 35.90 4.42 -7.89
C TRP A 685 35.98 3.29 -6.87
N SER A 686 36.86 3.38 -5.87
CA SER A 686 36.96 2.37 -4.80
C SER A 686 35.64 2.26 -4.02
N ASN A 687 35.01 3.39 -3.71
CA ASN A 687 33.71 3.41 -3.05
C ASN A 687 32.62 2.82 -3.95
N PHE A 688 32.57 3.20 -5.22
CA PHE A 688 31.63 2.65 -6.19
C PHE A 688 31.81 1.14 -6.38
N SER A 689 33.05 0.65 -6.48
CA SER A 689 33.34 -0.78 -6.63
C SER A 689 32.85 -1.59 -5.43
N LYS A 690 32.97 -1.06 -4.21
CA LYS A 690 32.45 -1.71 -2.99
C LYS A 690 30.91 -1.69 -2.95
N GLU A 691 30.29 -0.57 -3.29
CA GLU A 691 28.83 -0.45 -3.34
C GLU A 691 28.22 -1.31 -4.45
N MET A 692 28.88 -1.42 -5.61
CA MET A 692 28.49 -2.29 -6.71
C MET A 692 28.52 -3.77 -6.30
N GLU A 693 29.55 -4.22 -5.58
CA GLU A 693 29.64 -5.61 -5.09
C GLU A 693 28.65 -5.90 -3.95
N ALA A 694 28.23 -4.88 -3.20
CA ALA A 694 27.25 -5.00 -2.11
C ALA A 694 25.78 -4.86 -2.57
N ALA A 695 25.54 -4.41 -3.80
CA ALA A 695 24.20 -4.20 -4.35
C ALA A 695 23.45 -5.53 -4.46
N LYS A 696 22.20 -5.55 -4.02
CA LYS A 696 21.32 -6.72 -4.09
C LYS A 696 20.40 -6.69 -5.29
N ASP A 697 20.02 -5.48 -5.70
CA ASP A 697 19.04 -5.21 -6.75
C ASP A 697 19.65 -4.25 -7.78
N LEU A 698 19.03 -4.20 -8.98
CA LEU A 698 19.44 -3.27 -10.03
C LEU A 698 19.21 -1.79 -9.64
N ASP A 699 18.18 -1.50 -8.84
CA ASP A 699 17.92 -0.15 -8.33
C ASP A 699 19.04 0.34 -7.39
N ASP A 700 19.55 -0.55 -6.53
CA ASP A 700 20.69 -0.23 -5.64
C ASP A 700 21.95 0.03 -6.47
N LEU A 701 22.16 -0.75 -7.54
CA LEU A 701 23.28 -0.56 -8.47
C LEU A 701 23.18 0.78 -9.21
N LEU A 702 21.99 1.14 -9.69
CA LEU A 702 21.72 2.44 -10.34
C LEU A 702 21.96 3.61 -9.38
N ALA A 703 21.50 3.49 -8.13
CA ALA A 703 21.71 4.50 -7.10
C ALA A 703 23.19 4.68 -6.75
N ALA A 704 23.94 3.58 -6.62
CA ALA A 704 25.39 3.60 -6.39
C ALA A 704 26.14 4.28 -7.55
N HIS A 705 25.75 3.98 -8.80
CA HIS A 705 26.36 4.59 -9.98
C HIS A 705 26.05 6.10 -10.10
N GLU A 706 24.82 6.51 -9.81
CA GLU A 706 24.44 7.92 -9.79
C GLU A 706 25.18 8.69 -8.68
N LYS A 707 25.31 8.09 -7.49
CA LYS A 707 26.11 8.64 -6.39
C LYS A 707 27.57 8.81 -6.78
N TYR A 708 28.17 7.80 -7.44
CA TYR A 708 29.53 7.86 -7.97
C TYR A 708 29.73 9.03 -8.95
N LEU A 709 28.84 9.15 -9.93
CA LEU A 709 28.89 10.22 -10.93
C LEU A 709 28.71 11.61 -10.32
N ASN A 710 27.75 11.77 -9.42
CA ASN A 710 27.51 13.04 -8.75
C ASN A 710 28.71 13.42 -7.86
N ALA A 711 29.36 12.44 -7.23
CA ALA A 711 30.60 12.66 -6.47
C ALA A 711 31.74 13.13 -7.39
N ILE A 712 31.95 12.51 -8.56
CA ILE A 712 32.98 12.93 -9.51
C ILE A 712 32.69 14.34 -10.03
N VAL A 713 31.48 14.61 -10.50
CA VAL A 713 31.11 15.93 -11.06
C VAL A 713 31.21 17.03 -9.99
N GLY A 714 30.77 16.75 -8.76
CA GLY A 714 30.90 17.69 -7.64
C GLY A 714 32.36 17.97 -7.27
N LYS A 715 33.15 16.91 -7.03
CA LYS A 715 34.55 17.03 -6.58
C LYS A 715 35.51 17.53 -7.66
N SER A 716 35.22 17.34 -8.94
CA SER A 716 36.02 17.84 -10.07
C SER A 716 35.78 19.33 -10.39
N LEU A 717 35.08 20.07 -9.54
CA LEU A 717 34.72 21.49 -9.74
C LEU A 717 33.79 21.72 -10.95
N LEU A 718 33.10 20.68 -11.42
CA LEU A 718 32.16 20.75 -12.54
C LEU A 718 30.71 21.00 -12.09
N GLY A 719 30.43 21.08 -10.79
CA GLY A 719 29.10 21.41 -10.26
C GLY A 719 28.65 22.84 -10.58
N GLU A 720 27.37 23.12 -10.34
CA GLU A 720 26.79 24.46 -10.53
C GLU A 720 27.34 25.48 -9.53
N GLN A 721 27.61 25.04 -8.30
CA GLN A 721 28.15 25.88 -7.23
C GLN A 721 29.61 26.29 -7.46
N SER A 722 30.38 25.52 -8.24
CA SER A 722 31.80 25.76 -8.54
C SER A 722 32.04 26.54 -9.84
N GLN A 723 31.01 27.18 -10.42
CA GLN A 723 31.16 27.88 -11.70
C GLN A 723 32.20 29.01 -11.67
N THR A 724 32.30 29.75 -10.58
CA THR A 724 33.27 30.84 -10.40
C THR A 724 34.71 30.29 -10.36
N ILE A 725 34.95 29.25 -9.57
CA ILE A 725 36.24 28.56 -9.47
C ILE A 725 36.64 27.97 -10.82
N ARG A 726 35.70 27.31 -11.51
CA ARG A 726 35.93 26.73 -12.84
C ARG A 726 36.32 27.78 -13.87
N LYS A 727 35.69 28.96 -13.87
CA LYS A 727 36.06 30.08 -14.75
C LYS A 727 37.49 30.54 -14.46
N SER A 728 37.85 30.71 -13.19
CA SER A 728 39.22 31.08 -12.78
C SER A 728 40.25 30.03 -13.24
N LEU A 729 39.93 28.74 -13.06
CA LEU A 729 40.77 27.63 -13.53
C LEU A 729 40.98 27.64 -15.06
N PHE A 730 39.94 27.93 -15.84
CA PHE A 730 40.07 28.01 -17.30
C PHE A 730 40.88 29.23 -17.75
N VAL A 731 40.79 30.35 -17.04
CA VAL A 731 41.70 31.49 -17.27
C VAL A 731 43.16 31.07 -17.03
N LEU A 732 43.45 30.32 -15.95
CA LEU A 732 44.78 29.77 -15.70
C LEU A 732 45.26 28.85 -16.84
N PHE A 733 44.39 27.96 -17.34
CA PHE A 733 44.72 27.10 -18.48
C PHE A 733 45.03 27.89 -19.76
N GLU A 734 44.26 28.92 -20.06
CA GLU A 734 44.53 29.81 -21.20
C GLU A 734 45.86 30.55 -21.06
N LEU A 735 46.18 31.05 -19.86
CA LEU A 735 47.47 31.71 -19.59
C LEU A 735 48.66 30.76 -19.80
N ILE A 736 48.52 29.49 -19.41
CA ILE A 736 49.55 28.47 -19.63
C ILE A 736 49.73 28.16 -21.12
N LEU A 737 48.63 28.09 -21.88
CA LEU A 737 48.70 27.89 -23.34
C LEU A 737 49.30 29.10 -24.07
N ARG A 738 48.99 30.33 -23.62
CA ARG A 738 49.66 31.56 -24.10
C ARG A 738 51.15 31.54 -23.79
N PHE A 739 51.53 31.12 -22.58
CA PHE A 739 52.93 30.93 -22.22
C PHE A 739 53.65 29.94 -23.14
N ARG A 740 53.03 28.80 -23.50
CA ARG A 740 53.58 27.87 -24.50
C ARG A 740 53.89 28.59 -25.81
N SER A 741 52.95 29.37 -26.35
CA SER A 741 53.18 30.09 -27.61
C SER A 741 54.33 31.10 -27.54
N LEU A 742 54.52 31.77 -26.40
CA LEU A 742 55.64 32.67 -26.18
C LEU A 742 56.97 31.93 -26.03
N ALA A 743 56.96 30.82 -25.28
CA ALA A 743 58.14 29.99 -25.08
C ALA A 743 58.60 29.39 -26.43
N ASP A 744 57.68 28.84 -27.23
CA ASP A 744 57.99 28.30 -28.55
C ASP A 744 58.60 29.38 -29.47
N ARG A 745 58.00 30.59 -29.52
CA ARG A 745 58.56 31.74 -30.25
C ARG A 745 59.95 32.15 -29.75
N LEU A 746 60.17 32.15 -28.44
CA LEU A 746 61.47 32.46 -27.84
C LEU A 746 62.52 31.44 -28.32
N TYR A 747 62.21 30.14 -28.27
CA TYR A 747 63.13 29.10 -28.69
C TYR A 747 63.33 29.08 -30.21
N GLU A 748 62.31 29.32 -31.03
CA GLU A 748 62.44 29.46 -32.49
C GLU A 748 63.42 30.57 -32.88
N GLU A 749 63.29 31.76 -32.28
CA GLU A 749 64.21 32.87 -32.54
C GLU A 749 65.63 32.56 -32.03
N ILE A 750 65.77 31.88 -30.89
CA ILE A 750 67.07 31.41 -30.38
C ILE A 750 67.72 30.41 -31.36
N TYR A 751 66.96 29.44 -31.88
CA TYR A 751 67.44 28.49 -32.89
C TYR A 751 67.82 29.20 -34.20
N GLY A 752 67.02 30.16 -34.65
CA GLY A 752 67.32 30.99 -35.82
C GLY A 752 68.63 31.77 -35.66
N LEU A 753 68.87 32.35 -34.48
CA LEU A 753 70.12 33.03 -34.14
C LEU A 753 71.31 32.06 -34.11
N GLN A 754 71.14 30.82 -33.63
CA GLN A 754 72.18 29.80 -33.64
C GLN A 754 72.59 29.38 -35.05
N ILE A 755 71.61 29.15 -35.94
CA ILE A 755 71.86 28.74 -37.34
C ILE A 755 72.66 29.83 -38.05
N ARG A 756 72.22 31.09 -37.94
CA ARG A 756 72.91 32.24 -38.55
C ARG A 756 74.32 32.47 -37.98
N THR A 757 74.51 32.21 -36.68
CA THR A 757 75.85 32.28 -36.05
C THR A 757 76.78 31.17 -36.55
N LYS A 758 76.24 29.97 -36.83
CA LYS A 758 77.00 28.86 -37.44
C LYS A 758 77.34 29.11 -38.90
N GLU A 759 76.44 29.72 -39.67
CA GLU A 759 76.66 30.11 -41.08
C GLU A 759 77.74 31.18 -41.21
N SER A 760 77.66 32.26 -40.42
CA SER A 760 78.73 33.28 -40.35
C SER A 760 80.08 32.69 -39.90
N GLY A 761 80.05 31.64 -39.06
CA GLY A 761 81.24 30.87 -38.67
C GLY A 761 81.83 30.00 -39.78
N ARG A 762 81.03 29.52 -40.74
CA ARG A 762 81.46 28.73 -41.90
C ARG A 762 82.01 29.61 -43.02
N GLU A 763 81.40 30.77 -43.27
CA GLU A 763 81.92 31.77 -44.23
C GLU A 763 83.30 32.32 -43.83
N ARG A 764 83.57 32.37 -42.52
CA ARG A 764 84.87 32.74 -41.95
C ARG A 764 86.04 31.85 -42.39
N ASN A 765 85.77 30.61 -42.83
CA ASN A 765 86.78 29.69 -43.36
C ASN A 765 86.96 29.80 -44.89
N LYS A 766 86.12 30.57 -45.60
CA LYS A 766 86.13 30.64 -47.07
C LYS A 766 86.62 31.97 -47.66
N THR A 767 86.68 33.07 -46.90
CA THR A 767 87.08 34.39 -47.45
C THR A 767 87.94 35.16 -46.46
N GLN A 768 89.20 35.42 -46.84
CA GLN A 768 90.22 36.10 -46.01
C GLN A 768 90.29 37.63 -46.22
N GLU A 769 89.39 38.24 -47.01
CA GLU A 769 89.56 39.63 -47.48
C GLU A 769 88.37 40.61 -47.32
N SER A 770 87.37 40.35 -46.47
CA SER A 770 86.32 41.36 -46.20
C SER A 770 86.01 41.52 -44.72
N SER A 771 86.82 42.30 -44.01
CA SER A 771 86.66 42.58 -42.57
C SER A 771 85.51 43.55 -42.25
N SER A 772 85.06 44.38 -43.22
CA SER A 772 84.04 45.42 -43.00
C SER A 772 82.61 44.86 -42.96
N TRP A 773 82.25 44.00 -43.92
CA TRP A 773 80.89 43.44 -44.02
C TRP A 773 80.58 42.45 -42.88
N ILE A 774 81.61 41.78 -42.35
CA ILE A 774 81.51 40.79 -41.27
C ILE A 774 81.20 41.45 -39.91
N SER A 775 81.70 42.68 -39.69
CA SER A 775 81.35 43.51 -38.52
C SER A 775 79.87 43.88 -38.54
N GLU A 776 79.35 44.20 -39.72
CA GLU A 776 77.98 44.67 -39.93
C GLU A 776 76.94 43.55 -39.72
N GLY A 777 77.24 42.34 -40.21
CA GLY A 777 76.42 41.15 -39.93
C GLY A 777 76.38 40.76 -38.45
N ARG A 778 77.50 40.87 -37.71
CA ARG A 778 77.52 40.67 -36.25
C ARG A 778 76.75 41.76 -35.50
N LYS A 779 76.90 43.02 -35.91
CA LYS A 779 76.14 44.14 -35.35
C LYS A 779 74.64 43.96 -35.57
N GLY A 780 74.22 43.50 -36.76
CA GLY A 780 72.82 43.18 -37.06
C GLY A 780 72.25 42.05 -36.22
N ILE A 781 73.03 40.98 -35.96
CA ILE A 781 72.62 39.87 -35.07
C ILE A 781 72.50 40.36 -33.62
N THR A 782 73.45 41.15 -33.12
CA THR A 782 73.39 41.71 -31.76
C THR A 782 72.30 42.77 -31.61
N GLN A 783 72.02 43.54 -32.65
CA GLN A 783 70.95 44.55 -32.64
C GLN A 783 69.58 43.88 -32.63
N ARG A 784 69.34 42.88 -33.49
CA ARG A 784 68.09 42.11 -33.50
C ARG A 784 67.86 41.36 -32.19
N ALA A 785 68.90 40.75 -31.63
CA ALA A 785 68.81 40.13 -30.30
C ALA A 785 68.55 41.17 -29.20
N GLY A 786 69.17 42.35 -29.29
CA GLY A 786 68.98 43.48 -28.38
C GLY A 786 67.59 44.14 -28.46
N GLU A 787 66.91 44.07 -29.60
CA GLU A 787 65.54 44.59 -29.79
C GLU A 787 64.48 43.56 -29.37
N PHE A 788 64.70 42.28 -29.66
CA PHE A 788 63.75 41.20 -29.40
C PHE A 788 63.74 40.74 -27.93
N LEU A 789 64.91 40.53 -27.31
CA LEU A 789 64.99 39.97 -25.95
C LEU A 789 64.30 40.84 -24.88
N PRO A 790 64.38 42.19 -24.91
CA PRO A 790 63.65 43.03 -23.97
C PRO A 790 62.13 42.92 -24.15
N LYS A 791 61.66 42.91 -25.40
CA LYS A 791 60.23 42.77 -25.71
C LYS A 791 59.69 41.43 -25.23
N MET A 792 60.40 40.33 -25.52
CA MET A 792 60.02 39.01 -25.04
C MET A 792 60.08 38.92 -23.52
N SER A 793 61.10 39.48 -22.87
CA SER A 793 61.17 39.52 -21.40
C SER A 793 60.00 40.30 -20.79
N GLN A 794 59.57 41.40 -21.41
CA GLN A 794 58.41 42.17 -20.97
C GLN A 794 57.11 41.38 -21.14
N ASP A 795 56.93 40.70 -22.28
CA ASP A 795 55.78 39.83 -22.53
C ASP A 795 55.74 38.67 -21.51
N MET A 796 56.89 38.08 -21.16
CA MET A 796 56.98 37.06 -20.11
C MET A 796 56.65 37.59 -18.72
N ASP A 797 57.14 38.79 -18.36
CA ASP A 797 56.86 39.42 -17.08
C ASP A 797 55.37 39.80 -16.95
N ASN A 798 54.71 40.15 -18.06
CA ASN A 798 53.27 40.41 -18.09
C ASN A 798 52.47 39.13 -17.84
N ILE A 799 52.78 38.03 -18.54
CA ILE A 799 52.13 36.73 -18.30
C ILE A 799 52.38 36.25 -16.87
N ALA A 800 53.61 36.41 -16.35
CA ALA A 800 53.92 36.03 -14.98
C ALA A 800 53.03 36.78 -13.97
N LYS A 801 52.87 38.10 -14.11
CA LYS A 801 51.99 38.90 -13.24
C LYS A 801 50.52 38.50 -13.35
N GLU A 802 50.02 38.30 -14.57
CA GLU A 802 48.65 37.85 -14.81
C GLU A 802 48.40 36.46 -14.21
N TYR A 803 49.37 35.55 -14.34
CA TYR A 803 49.32 34.20 -13.78
C TYR A 803 49.31 34.22 -12.26
N THR A 804 50.24 34.95 -11.61
CA THR A 804 50.28 35.07 -10.15
C THR A 804 48.98 35.67 -9.61
N SER A 805 48.50 36.77 -10.21
CA SER A 805 47.24 37.39 -9.77
C SER A 805 46.03 36.46 -9.96
N SER A 806 45.99 35.68 -11.05
CA SER A 806 44.92 34.72 -11.29
C SER A 806 45.01 33.51 -10.34
N LEU A 807 46.22 33.08 -10.00
CA LEU A 807 46.48 31.99 -9.07
C LEU A 807 46.10 32.38 -7.64
N ASP A 808 46.45 33.59 -7.19
CA ASP A 808 46.03 34.13 -5.89
C ASP A 808 44.50 34.29 -5.81
N GLY A 809 43.89 34.76 -6.90
CA GLY A 809 42.44 34.80 -7.06
C GLY A 809 41.81 33.41 -6.98
N PHE A 810 42.43 32.38 -7.56
CA PHE A 810 41.97 31.00 -7.45
C PHE A 810 42.12 30.44 -6.03
N LEU A 811 43.28 30.65 -5.39
CA LEU A 811 43.57 30.15 -4.04
C LEU A 811 42.67 30.76 -2.98
N SER A 812 42.31 32.05 -3.10
CA SER A 812 41.39 32.73 -2.18
C SER A 812 39.93 32.25 -2.30
N LEU A 813 39.55 31.68 -3.45
CA LEU A 813 38.21 31.12 -3.67
C LEU A 813 38.04 29.70 -3.13
N LEU A 814 39.12 28.93 -2.94
CA LEU A 814 39.06 27.55 -2.47
C LEU A 814 38.48 27.38 -1.05
N PRO A 815 38.83 28.21 -0.03
CA PRO A 815 38.31 28.07 1.33
C PRO A 815 36.82 28.43 1.49
N LEU A 816 36.27 29.23 0.57
CA LEU A 816 34.88 29.69 0.61
C LEU A 816 33.90 28.59 0.23
N GLN A 817 34.37 27.51 -0.40
CA GLN A 817 33.52 26.44 -0.89
C GLN A 817 33.49 25.26 0.09
N GLN A 818 32.46 25.24 0.94
CA GLN A 818 32.27 24.24 2.00
C GLN A 818 31.80 22.85 1.51
N SER A 819 31.24 22.76 0.30
CA SER A 819 30.53 21.55 -0.17
C SER A 819 31.42 20.45 -0.72
N VAL A 820 32.71 20.71 -0.93
CA VAL A 820 33.67 19.78 -1.53
C VAL A 820 34.91 19.76 -0.64
N ASP A 821 35.51 18.59 -0.43
CA ASP A 821 36.78 18.39 0.29
C ASP A 821 37.97 19.04 -0.45
N LEU A 822 37.90 20.35 -0.72
CA LEU A 822 38.90 21.17 -1.38
C LEU A 822 40.00 21.60 -0.41
N LYS A 823 39.81 21.37 0.89
CA LYS A 823 40.84 21.57 1.91
C LYS A 823 42.12 20.80 1.59
N PHE A 824 41.99 19.59 1.04
CA PHE A 824 43.13 18.78 0.62
C PHE A 824 43.83 19.33 -0.62
N LEU A 825 43.08 19.89 -1.59
CA LEU A 825 43.67 20.56 -2.74
C LEU A 825 44.43 21.82 -2.30
N PHE A 826 43.82 22.64 -1.44
CA PHE A 826 44.48 23.82 -0.87
C PHE A 826 45.76 23.45 -0.12
N PHE A 827 45.69 22.42 0.74
CA PHE A 827 46.87 21.93 1.45
C PHE A 827 47.96 21.40 0.51
N ARG A 828 47.62 20.75 -0.61
CA ARG A 828 48.63 20.31 -1.59
C ARG A 828 49.25 21.46 -2.37
N LEU A 829 48.44 22.43 -2.79
CA LEU A 829 48.90 23.59 -3.54
C LEU A 829 49.78 24.50 -2.68
N ASP A 830 49.51 24.59 -1.37
CA ASP A 830 50.30 25.37 -0.42
C ASP A 830 51.03 24.49 0.61
N PHE A 831 51.49 23.30 0.20
CA PHE A 831 52.10 22.33 1.12
C PHE A 831 53.34 22.87 1.83
N THR A 832 54.08 23.77 1.16
CA THR A 832 55.28 24.42 1.70
C THR A 832 54.99 25.79 2.33
N GLU A 833 53.72 26.18 2.45
CA GLU A 833 53.29 27.53 2.84
C GLU A 833 53.89 28.64 1.96
N PHE A 834 54.30 28.31 0.74
CA PHE A 834 54.96 29.26 -0.16
C PHE A 834 54.03 30.44 -0.48
N TYR A 835 52.76 30.16 -0.75
CA TYR A 835 51.77 31.18 -1.10
C TYR A 835 51.26 31.90 0.15
N SER A 836 50.99 31.20 1.25
CA SER A 836 50.59 31.83 2.52
C SER A 836 51.65 32.75 3.11
N ARG A 837 52.95 32.41 2.98
CA ARG A 837 54.07 33.29 3.39
C ARG A 837 54.29 34.47 2.46
N LEU A 838 53.87 34.36 1.18
CA LEU A 838 53.85 35.49 0.25
C LEU A 838 52.81 36.53 0.70
N HIS A 839 51.64 36.05 1.13
CA HIS A 839 50.54 36.89 1.63
C HIS A 839 50.83 37.50 3.01
N SER A 840 51.61 36.83 3.88
CA SER A 840 51.98 37.38 5.20
C SER A 840 53.05 38.48 5.15
N LYS A 841 53.62 38.76 3.97
CA LYS A 841 54.64 39.81 3.75
C LYS A 841 54.13 40.99 2.93
N GLY A 842 52.85 41.01 2.57
CA GLY A 842 52.17 42.11 1.87
C GLY A 842 51.55 43.12 2.81
#